data_AF-A0AAE0RTL2-F1
#
_entry.id   AF-A0AAE0RTL2-F1
#
_cell.length_a   1.000
_cell.length_b   1.000
_cell.length_c   1.000
_cell.angle_alpha   90.00
_cell.angle_beta   90.00
_cell.angle_gamma   90.00
#
_symmetry.space_group_name_H-M   'P 1'
#
loop_
_entity.id
_entity.type
_entity.pdbx_description
1 polymer ?
#
loop_
_entity_poly.entity_id
_entity_poly.type
_entity_poly.pdbx_seq_one_letter_code
_entity_poly.pdbx_strand_id
1 'polypeptide(L)'
;MKLSVQIRGDWVAIPCKGNENIYWLGEEALRRYSKAKHFEKGLDAKVFEVRKAKGRAILDPDDLIKDLLDDNDFVSVVLDSDESSPYTGPAEPVYLDEKIPIDSMKIPVEIIYVDGNSLNTNDLVRLGKGLYKIALTSEAEQMVLKARHLVNDIVENNQSVYGITTGFGKFANTVISKDKLIALQENLVRSTAAGVGPPLSQERTRMLMAARINILAKGYSGISLTTLMKFVDAFNASCLPWIPEKGTVGASGDLAPLAHLALGMMGEGKMWSPKSGWATAKYVLEFNNLEPIKLGPKEGLALVNGTQLITSLGAECVERAESICRQADVIAALTLDVLKGTTRAFDSNIHRLGPHKGQILVDTRLRSLLHSEMYRSEIAESHRFCGRVQDAYTLRCSPQVHGIVNDTVDFVRGVLTTETNSATDNPMVFADLGKIISGGNFHGEYPAKVLDYLAIAVHELSKISERRIEGLVNPALSELPAFLTPDGGLNSGFMIAHCTAAALVSENKVLCHPASVDSLSTSAGTEDHVSMGGFSARKCLSVLEHVEQVLAIELLTACQAIEFLRPLKTTAPLEAVYQVVRKVVAPWNKDRFMAPDIEAATKLLQQEEVWKIVKPYIDKFHSIPIIETPVMSPTAIQKSGRNGLIENIASPIQLHHWEHRKSLHHWEHKTLPAIYHWKHRKSNSALHYWEHQSSFQFYIIRYIISSFQLCIFGNVASPFHLFSIGNISSPFQFYIIGTIKVPFSSTSLGPSKSLSVLHHWDHQSPFQFYIIGTIKVHFSSTSLGPSKSLSALHHWDHQSPFQLYIIGTIKVPFTSTSLGTSKSLSLLHHWDYQSPFHFYIIGNNKVPFTSTSLGPSKSLSLLHHWEQQSPFHFYIIGTIKVPFTSTSLGTTKSLSLLHHWDHQSPFHFYIIGNNKVPFTSTSLEPSKSLSLLHHWEHQSSFQFYIIGTIKVPFSSTSLGPSKSLSALHHWDHQSPFHFYIIGNYISPFHFYIIGNYISPFRLYIIGNIISSFQLYIIGNNKVPFTSTPS
;
A
#
# COMPACT_ATOMS: atom_id res chain seq x y z
N MET A 1 -24.35 39.64 -6.68
CA MET A 1 -23.47 38.59 -6.13
C MET A 1 -22.65 39.18 -4.99
N LYS A 2 -22.24 38.36 -4.03
CA LYS A 2 -21.39 38.73 -2.90
C LYS A 2 -20.26 37.72 -2.84
N LEU A 3 -19.05 38.18 -3.09
CA LEU A 3 -17.85 37.34 -3.06
C LEU A 3 -17.09 37.56 -1.75
N SER A 4 -16.51 36.50 -1.22
CA SER A 4 -15.61 36.56 -0.07
C SER A 4 -14.17 36.58 -0.57
N VAL A 5 -13.50 37.72 -0.40
CA VAL A 5 -12.12 37.91 -0.88
C VAL A 5 -11.14 37.91 0.28
N GLN A 6 -10.11 37.06 0.21
CA GLN A 6 -9.05 36.99 1.21
C GLN A 6 -7.84 37.81 0.78
N ILE A 7 -7.36 38.70 1.64
CA ILE A 7 -6.10 39.44 1.48
C ILE A 7 -5.30 39.31 2.78
N ARG A 8 -4.07 38.80 2.72
CA ARG A 8 -3.17 38.62 3.88
C ARG A 8 -3.83 37.96 5.11
N GLY A 9 -4.73 37.01 4.87
CA GLY A 9 -5.43 36.27 5.91
C GLY A 9 -6.73 36.92 6.41
N ASP A 10 -7.00 38.19 6.09
CA ASP A 10 -8.27 38.85 6.40
C ASP A 10 -9.29 38.64 5.28
N TRP A 11 -10.56 38.51 5.67
CA TRP A 11 -11.68 38.33 4.75
C TRP A 11 -12.47 39.62 4.56
N VAL A 12 -12.69 39.99 3.30
CA VAL A 12 -13.48 41.15 2.90
C VAL A 12 -14.61 40.71 1.99
N ALA A 13 -15.84 41.05 2.35
CA ALA A 13 -17.00 40.79 1.51
C ALA A 13 -17.15 41.88 0.44
N ILE A 14 -17.15 41.47 -0.83
CA ILE A 14 -17.28 42.34 -1.99
C ILE A 14 -18.63 42.10 -2.65
N PRO A 15 -19.60 43.03 -2.52
CA PRO A 15 -20.80 43.01 -3.33
C PRO A 15 -20.44 43.43 -4.76
N CYS A 16 -20.80 42.60 -5.74
CA CYS A 16 -20.59 42.83 -7.16
C CYS A 16 -21.86 42.51 -7.96
N LYS A 17 -21.99 43.09 -9.15
CA LYS A 17 -23.13 42.84 -10.06
C LYS A 17 -22.87 41.66 -11.00
N GLY A 18 -21.63 41.17 -11.06
CA GLY A 18 -21.17 40.06 -11.90
C GLY A 18 -20.69 40.49 -13.28
N ASN A 19 -20.99 41.72 -13.71
CA ASN A 19 -20.53 42.30 -14.98
C ASN A 19 -19.18 43.02 -14.85
N GLU A 20 -18.63 43.11 -13.65
CA GLU A 20 -17.28 43.58 -13.41
C GLU A 20 -16.26 42.48 -13.74
N ASN A 21 -15.03 42.85 -14.08
CA ASN A 21 -13.95 41.90 -14.36
C ASN A 21 -13.16 41.54 -13.09
N ILE A 22 -12.32 40.51 -13.19
CA ILE A 22 -11.48 40.03 -12.08
C ILE A 22 -10.48 41.11 -11.61
N TYR A 23 -9.95 41.93 -12.51
CA TYR A 23 -9.11 43.08 -12.15
C TYR A 23 -9.83 44.02 -11.18
N TRP A 24 -11.07 44.40 -11.50
CA TRP A 24 -11.91 45.24 -10.63
C TRP A 24 -12.16 44.58 -9.27
N LEU A 25 -12.39 43.27 -9.25
CA LEU A 25 -12.59 42.52 -7.99
C LEU A 25 -11.38 42.64 -7.08
N GLY A 26 -10.18 42.51 -7.63
CA GLY A 26 -8.92 42.68 -6.90
C GLY A 26 -8.78 44.09 -6.32
N GLU A 27 -8.95 45.11 -7.15
CA GLU A 27 -8.79 46.52 -6.75
C GLU A 27 -9.82 46.95 -5.69
N GLU A 28 -11.08 46.54 -5.85
CA GLU A 28 -12.13 46.86 -4.87
C GLU A 28 -11.91 46.13 -3.53
N ALA A 29 -11.37 44.91 -3.57
CA ALA A 29 -10.98 44.18 -2.37
C ALA A 29 -9.83 44.87 -1.65
N LEU A 30 -8.78 45.27 -2.37
CA LEU A 30 -7.63 45.98 -1.81
C LEU A 30 -8.06 47.34 -1.22
N ARG A 31 -8.89 48.11 -1.92
CA ARG A 31 -9.41 49.40 -1.44
C ARG A 31 -10.16 49.26 -0.12
N ARG A 32 -11.00 48.23 0.02
CA ARG A 32 -11.77 47.97 1.25
C ARG A 32 -10.89 47.45 2.37
N TYR A 33 -9.97 46.56 2.06
CA TYR A 33 -8.96 46.07 3.00
C TYR A 33 -8.15 47.22 3.60
N SER A 34 -7.62 48.12 2.76
CA SER A 34 -6.86 49.29 3.20
C SER A 34 -7.67 50.24 4.06
N LYS A 35 -8.96 50.42 3.75
CA LYS A 35 -9.88 51.25 4.56
C LYS A 35 -10.15 50.63 5.95
N ALA A 36 -10.28 49.31 6.04
CA ALA A 36 -10.59 48.61 7.28
C ALA A 36 -9.41 48.57 8.27
N LYS A 37 -8.17 48.62 7.78
CA LYS A 37 -6.96 48.48 8.60
C LYS A 37 -6.36 49.80 9.10
N HIS A 38 -7.01 50.95 8.87
CA HIS A 38 -6.50 52.28 9.27
C HIS A 38 -5.03 52.51 8.88
N PHE A 39 -4.62 52.07 7.69
CA PHE A 39 -3.26 52.35 7.23
C PHE A 39 -3.11 53.85 6.96
N GLU A 40 -2.22 54.50 7.70
CA GLU A 40 -1.69 55.81 7.35
C GLU A 40 -1.13 55.76 5.91
N LYS A 41 -1.39 56.81 5.13
CA LYS A 41 -0.92 56.98 3.75
C LYS A 41 0.54 56.50 3.60
N GLY A 42 0.78 55.44 2.82
CA GLY A 42 2.16 55.13 2.39
C GLY A 42 2.54 53.68 2.08
N LEU A 43 1.66 52.84 1.54
CA LEU A 43 2.05 51.59 0.90
C LEU A 43 1.40 51.50 -0.48
N ASP A 44 2.18 51.70 -1.53
CA ASP A 44 1.82 51.48 -2.94
C ASP A 44 1.70 49.97 -3.22
N ALA A 45 0.83 49.27 -2.48
CA ALA A 45 0.56 47.86 -2.77
C ALA A 45 -0.36 47.79 -3.99
N LYS A 46 -0.01 46.93 -4.95
CA LYS A 46 -0.84 46.64 -6.12
C LYS A 46 -1.27 45.18 -6.10
N VAL A 47 -2.44 44.92 -6.66
CA VAL A 47 -2.89 43.55 -6.90
C VAL A 47 -1.93 42.91 -7.90
N PHE A 48 -1.27 41.84 -7.48
CA PHE A 48 -0.40 41.04 -8.34
C PHE A 48 -1.23 40.01 -9.12
N GLU A 49 -2.10 39.28 -8.42
CA GLU A 49 -2.97 38.28 -9.04
C GLU A 49 -4.19 37.96 -8.15
N VAL A 50 -5.21 37.40 -8.79
CA VAL A 50 -6.44 36.95 -8.16
C VAL A 50 -6.61 35.46 -8.45
N ARG A 51 -6.88 34.65 -7.42
CA ARG A 51 -6.96 33.18 -7.55
C ARG A 51 -8.26 32.64 -6.94
N LYS A 52 -8.84 31.59 -7.52
CA LYS A 52 -9.91 30.83 -6.83
C LYS A 52 -9.32 30.18 -5.57
N ALA A 53 -10.02 30.30 -4.43
CA ALA A 53 -9.58 29.66 -3.20
C ALA A 53 -9.57 28.12 -3.33
N LYS A 54 -10.53 27.57 -4.09
CA LYS A 54 -10.59 26.14 -4.44
C LYS A 54 -9.93 25.90 -5.80
N GLY A 55 -9.00 24.96 -5.87
CA GLY A 55 -8.27 24.60 -7.10
C GLY A 55 -7.13 25.54 -7.51
N ARG A 56 -7.00 26.72 -6.87
CA ARG A 56 -5.88 27.66 -7.02
C ARG A 56 -5.64 28.19 -8.43
N ALA A 57 -6.63 28.07 -9.32
CA ALA A 57 -6.57 28.61 -10.66
C ALA A 57 -6.39 30.14 -10.58
N ILE A 58 -5.37 30.64 -11.28
CA ILE A 58 -5.19 32.07 -11.53
C ILE A 58 -6.34 32.49 -12.44
N LEU A 59 -7.04 33.54 -12.05
CA LEU A 59 -8.14 34.10 -12.82
C LEU A 59 -7.57 35.18 -13.73
N ASP A 60 -7.95 35.15 -15.00
CA ASP A 60 -7.52 36.17 -15.95
C ASP A 60 -8.13 37.53 -15.55
N PRO A 61 -7.34 38.61 -15.41
CA PRO A 61 -7.84 39.92 -14.98
C PRO A 61 -8.98 40.48 -15.86
N ASP A 62 -9.03 40.09 -17.13
CA ASP A 62 -9.99 40.62 -18.11
C ASP A 62 -11.31 39.85 -18.14
N ASP A 63 -11.35 38.64 -17.58
CA ASP A 63 -12.57 37.82 -17.53
C ASP A 63 -13.63 38.43 -16.62
N LEU A 64 -14.91 38.23 -16.98
CA LEU A 64 -16.04 38.70 -16.18
C LEU A 64 -16.27 37.78 -14.98
N ILE A 65 -16.57 38.39 -13.83
CA ILE A 65 -16.84 37.66 -12.59
C ILE A 65 -17.92 36.59 -12.77
N LYS A 66 -19.03 36.91 -13.43
CA LYS A 66 -20.16 35.99 -13.63
C LYS A 66 -19.83 34.76 -14.48
N ASP A 67 -18.78 34.83 -15.30
CA ASP A 67 -18.41 33.73 -16.19
C ASP A 67 -17.50 32.71 -15.46
N LEU A 68 -16.92 33.11 -14.33
CA LEU A 68 -15.91 32.33 -13.60
C LEU A 68 -16.26 31.99 -12.15
N LEU A 69 -17.11 32.79 -11.51
CA LEU A 69 -17.38 32.77 -10.07
C LEU A 69 -18.89 32.78 -9.81
N ASP A 70 -19.32 32.02 -8.81
CA ASP A 70 -20.70 31.96 -8.35
C ASP A 70 -20.95 32.88 -7.13
N ASP A 71 -22.22 33.08 -6.74
CA ASP A 71 -22.55 33.84 -5.54
C ASP A 71 -22.02 33.15 -4.28
N ASN A 72 -21.33 33.90 -3.41
CA ASN A 72 -20.61 33.42 -2.23
C ASN A 72 -19.32 32.62 -2.52
N ASP A 73 -18.78 32.68 -3.74
CA ASP A 73 -17.46 32.12 -4.02
C ASP A 73 -16.35 32.80 -3.21
N PHE A 74 -15.30 32.03 -2.95
CA PHE A 74 -14.11 32.45 -2.21
C PHE A 74 -12.93 32.64 -3.16
N VAL A 75 -12.30 33.81 -3.06
CA VAL A 75 -11.21 34.22 -3.94
C VAL A 75 -10.07 34.79 -3.08
N SER A 76 -8.82 34.53 -3.42
CA SER A 76 -7.66 35.15 -2.77
C SER A 76 -7.03 36.19 -3.69
N VAL A 77 -6.66 37.34 -3.13
CA VAL A 77 -5.91 38.40 -3.81
C VAL A 77 -4.50 38.43 -3.22
N VAL A 78 -3.51 38.33 -4.10
CA VAL A 78 -2.08 38.40 -3.76
C VAL A 78 -1.58 39.78 -4.15
N LEU A 79 -0.80 40.43 -3.27
CA LEU A 79 -0.23 41.74 -3.53
C LEU A 79 1.21 41.62 -4.04
N ASP A 80 1.65 42.58 -4.83
CA ASP A 80 3.03 42.66 -5.35
C ASP A 80 4.10 42.67 -4.24
N SER A 81 3.77 43.32 -3.12
CA SER A 81 4.60 43.32 -1.90
C SER A 81 4.64 41.98 -1.15
N ASP A 82 3.92 40.95 -1.61
CA ASP A 82 3.96 39.60 -1.05
C ASP A 82 4.99 38.68 -1.75
N GLU A 83 5.73 39.16 -2.77
CA GLU A 83 6.85 38.41 -3.38
C GLU A 83 8.06 38.29 -2.43
N SER A 84 8.61 37.07 -2.35
CA SER A 84 9.42 36.55 -1.24
C SER A 84 10.84 37.11 -1.09
N SER A 85 11.25 37.37 0.16
CA SER A 85 12.63 37.20 0.62
C SER A 85 13.03 35.72 0.51
N PRO A 86 14.25 35.38 0.05
CA PRO A 86 14.68 34.00 -0.26
C PRO A 86 14.82 33.04 0.96
N TYR A 87 14.44 33.45 2.17
CA TYR A 87 14.57 32.66 3.40
C TYR A 87 13.24 32.27 4.08
N THR A 88 12.11 32.69 3.55
CA THR A 88 10.78 32.22 3.98
C THR A 88 9.92 32.08 2.74
N GLY A 89 9.60 30.85 2.34
CA GLY A 89 8.66 30.60 1.24
C GLY A 89 7.31 31.29 1.50
N PRO A 90 6.47 31.47 0.46
CA PRO A 90 5.19 32.16 0.60
C PRO A 90 4.39 31.56 1.75
N ALA A 91 3.93 32.41 2.66
CA ALA A 91 3.08 31.99 3.77
C ALA A 91 1.89 31.21 3.20
N GLU A 92 1.84 29.91 3.48
CA GLU A 92 0.78 29.04 2.97
C GLU A 92 -0.59 29.56 3.45
N PRO A 93 -1.57 29.76 2.54
CA PRO A 93 -2.94 29.99 2.95
C PRO A 93 -3.43 28.75 3.69
N VAL A 94 -3.75 28.95 4.96
CA VAL A 94 -4.37 27.97 5.85
C VAL A 94 -5.69 27.51 5.22
N TYR A 95 -5.81 26.21 4.93
CA TYR A 95 -7.09 25.57 4.66
C TYR A 95 -8.03 25.84 5.85
N LEU A 96 -9.14 26.54 5.60
CA LEU A 96 -10.35 26.37 6.39
C LEU A 96 -11.02 25.12 5.84
N ASP A 97 -10.78 23.97 6.49
CA ASP A 97 -11.65 22.83 6.30
C ASP A 97 -13.10 23.26 6.52
N GLU A 98 -13.96 22.66 5.71
CA GLU A 98 -15.39 22.88 5.66
C GLU A 98 -15.97 23.17 7.06
N LYS A 99 -16.82 24.19 7.14
CA LYS A 99 -17.75 24.30 8.25
C LYS A 99 -18.56 23.00 8.28
N ILE A 100 -18.12 22.03 9.09
CA ILE A 100 -19.04 21.06 9.69
C ILE A 100 -20.16 21.92 10.30
N PRO A 101 -21.44 21.65 10.01
CA PRO A 101 -22.52 22.42 10.57
C PRO A 101 -22.34 22.50 12.08
N ILE A 102 -22.32 23.74 12.59
CA ILE A 102 -22.24 24.10 14.02
C ILE A 102 -23.40 23.46 14.84
N ASP A 103 -24.37 22.85 14.18
CA ASP A 103 -25.62 22.34 14.76
C ASP A 103 -25.59 20.91 15.36
N SER A 104 -24.47 20.19 15.39
CA SER A 104 -24.50 18.77 15.84
C SER A 104 -23.89 18.45 17.20
N MET A 105 -23.01 19.29 17.77
CA MET A 105 -22.40 18.98 19.06
C MET A 105 -23.26 19.52 20.21
N LYS A 106 -24.23 18.73 20.66
CA LYS A 106 -24.96 19.02 21.90
C LYS A 106 -23.96 19.09 23.05
N ILE A 107 -24.08 20.11 23.90
CA ILE A 107 -23.27 20.22 25.12
C ILE A 107 -23.62 19.01 26.01
N PRO A 108 -22.68 18.08 26.27
CA PRO A 108 -22.98 16.90 27.06
C PRO A 108 -23.32 17.27 28.50
N VAL A 109 -24.34 16.61 29.04
CA VAL A 109 -24.78 16.77 30.44
C VAL A 109 -24.34 15.61 31.32
N GLU A 110 -24.12 14.43 30.73
CA GLU A 110 -23.64 13.24 31.43
C GLU A 110 -22.12 13.31 31.64
N ILE A 111 -21.67 12.77 32.78
CA ILE A 111 -20.27 12.78 33.20
C ILE A 111 -19.76 11.34 33.23
N ILE A 112 -18.60 11.11 32.65
CA ILE A 112 -17.77 9.93 32.90
C ILE A 112 -16.73 10.31 33.96
N TYR A 113 -16.70 9.54 35.05
CA TYR A 113 -15.68 9.66 36.06
C TYR A 113 -14.43 8.90 35.62
N VAL A 114 -13.29 9.59 35.64
CA VAL A 114 -12.00 9.08 35.18
C VAL A 114 -11.12 8.82 36.39
N ASP A 115 -10.64 7.59 36.51
CA ASP A 115 -9.87 7.09 37.64
C ASP A 115 -8.46 6.57 37.24
N GLY A 116 -8.13 6.58 35.95
CA GLY A 116 -6.90 6.01 35.41
C GLY A 116 -6.90 4.49 35.24
N ASN A 117 -8.03 3.81 35.44
CA ASN A 117 -8.12 2.35 35.50
C ASN A 117 -9.30 1.74 34.73
N SER A 118 -10.41 2.46 34.54
CA SER A 118 -11.68 1.86 34.09
C SER A 118 -12.17 2.28 32.70
N LEU A 119 -11.44 3.12 31.95
CA LEU A 119 -11.87 3.53 30.60
C LEU A 119 -11.70 2.39 29.60
N ASN A 120 -12.74 2.05 28.87
CA ASN A 120 -12.62 1.14 27.71
C ASN A 120 -12.58 1.91 26.38
N THR A 121 -12.33 1.19 25.29
CA THR A 121 -12.25 1.77 23.93
C THR A 121 -13.55 2.45 23.49
N ASN A 122 -14.71 1.93 23.89
CA ASN A 122 -16.01 2.51 23.56
C ASN A 122 -16.25 3.81 24.32
N ASP A 123 -15.84 3.90 25.59
CA ASP A 123 -15.90 5.14 26.35
C ASP A 123 -15.08 6.24 25.68
N LEU A 124 -13.87 5.92 25.19
CA LEU A 124 -13.05 6.87 24.42
C LEU A 124 -13.78 7.35 23.16
N VAL A 125 -14.35 6.45 22.36
CA VAL A 125 -15.12 6.84 21.15
C VAL A 125 -16.33 7.72 21.49
N ARG A 126 -17.04 7.43 22.59
CA ARG A 126 -18.19 8.23 23.06
C ARG A 126 -17.75 9.61 23.56
N LEU A 127 -16.61 9.71 24.23
CA LEU A 127 -15.97 10.96 24.63
C LEU A 127 -15.55 11.78 23.41
N GLY A 128 -15.01 11.11 22.38
CA GLY A 128 -14.70 11.68 21.07
C GLY A 128 -15.91 12.33 20.40
N LYS A 129 -17.03 11.59 20.35
CA LYS A 129 -18.33 12.06 19.81
C LYS A 129 -18.99 13.19 20.63
N GLY A 130 -18.38 13.64 21.72
CA GLY A 130 -18.92 14.72 22.56
C GLY A 130 -20.13 14.31 23.38
N LEU A 131 -20.33 13.02 23.64
CA LEU A 131 -21.50 12.53 24.40
C LEU A 131 -21.36 12.73 25.91
N TYR A 132 -20.13 12.89 26.41
CA TYR A 132 -19.81 12.96 27.84
C TYR A 132 -18.85 14.10 28.16
N LYS A 133 -19.03 14.64 29.36
CA LYS A 133 -18.00 15.39 30.11
C LYS A 133 -17.12 14.42 30.90
N ILE A 134 -15.95 14.91 31.31
CA ILE A 134 -15.04 14.20 32.23
C ILE A 134 -15.07 14.90 33.59
N ALA A 135 -15.05 14.10 34.66
CA ALA A 135 -14.66 14.51 36.00
C ALA A 135 -13.68 13.48 36.57
N LEU A 136 -12.80 13.88 37.49
CA LEU A 136 -11.92 12.95 38.19
C LEU A 136 -12.68 12.30 39.37
N THR A 137 -12.30 11.07 39.73
CA THR A 137 -12.70 10.52 41.03
C THR A 137 -11.88 11.16 42.15
N SER A 138 -12.42 11.20 43.37
CA SER A 138 -11.70 11.72 44.53
C SER A 138 -10.42 10.93 44.82
N GLU A 139 -10.42 9.63 44.54
CA GLU A 139 -9.25 8.76 44.66
C GLU A 139 -8.16 9.16 43.66
N ALA A 140 -8.52 9.45 42.40
CA ALA A 140 -7.57 9.90 41.39
C ALA A 140 -6.95 11.25 41.75
N GLU A 141 -7.75 12.20 42.25
CA GLU A 141 -7.25 13.49 42.73
C GLU A 141 -6.20 13.31 43.85
N GLN A 142 -6.48 12.44 44.83
CA GLN A 142 -5.55 12.14 45.90
C GLN A 142 -4.25 11.51 45.40
N MET A 143 -4.34 10.59 44.42
CA MET A 143 -3.17 9.95 43.82
C MET A 143 -2.29 10.98 43.08
N VAL A 144 -2.89 11.88 42.31
CA VAL A 144 -2.19 12.98 41.62
C VAL A 144 -1.49 13.90 42.63
N LEU A 145 -2.18 14.30 43.69
CA LEU A 145 -1.60 15.14 44.75
C LEU A 145 -0.39 14.48 45.42
N LYS A 146 -0.50 13.19 45.80
CA LYS A 146 0.61 12.44 46.40
C LYS A 146 1.84 12.39 45.50
N ALA A 147 1.67 12.10 44.21
CA ALA A 147 2.78 12.09 43.27
C ALA A 147 3.38 13.47 43.06
N ARG A 148 2.56 14.53 43.04
CA ARG A 148 3.04 15.91 42.94
C ARG A 148 3.88 16.32 44.15
N HIS A 149 3.48 15.91 45.36
CA HIS A 149 4.27 16.16 46.57
C HIS A 149 5.68 15.57 46.47
N LEU A 150 5.82 14.31 46.06
CA LEU A 150 7.14 13.69 45.89
C LEU A 150 8.02 14.42 44.87
N VAL A 151 7.44 14.90 43.75
CA VAL A 151 8.20 15.70 42.76
C VAL A 151 8.67 17.03 43.37
N ASN A 152 7.84 17.69 44.18
CA ASN A 152 8.23 18.92 44.86
C ASN A 152 9.37 18.67 45.85
N ASP A 153 9.29 17.62 46.67
CA ASP A 153 10.34 17.26 47.64
C ASP A 153 11.69 17.01 46.95
N ILE A 154 11.68 16.36 45.78
CA ILE A 154 12.89 16.10 44.98
C ILE A 154 13.53 17.40 44.49
N VAL A 155 12.71 18.33 44.00
CA VAL A 155 13.18 19.64 43.53
C VAL A 155 13.69 20.47 44.70
N GLU A 156 13.02 20.46 45.85
CA GLU A 156 13.45 21.15 47.07
C GLU A 156 14.80 20.63 47.57
N ASN A 157 14.99 19.31 47.55
CA ASN A 157 16.21 18.63 48.01
C ASN A 157 17.36 18.59 46.98
N ASN A 158 17.25 19.25 45.82
CA ASN A 158 18.27 19.26 44.75
C ASN A 158 18.68 17.86 44.27
N GLN A 159 17.77 16.90 44.27
CA GLN A 159 18.07 15.55 43.79
C GLN A 159 18.15 15.54 42.26
N SER A 160 19.11 14.81 41.69
CA SER A 160 19.29 14.68 40.23
C SER A 160 18.37 13.58 39.69
N VAL A 161 17.33 13.98 38.93
CA VAL A 161 16.30 13.07 38.41
C VAL A 161 15.96 13.44 36.97
N TYR A 162 15.94 12.43 36.08
CA TYR A 162 15.71 12.56 34.64
C TYR A 162 14.47 13.40 34.32
N GLY A 163 14.64 14.46 33.51
CA GLY A 163 13.55 15.30 33.03
C GLY A 163 12.85 16.16 34.10
N ILE A 164 13.28 16.09 35.35
CA ILE A 164 12.83 16.94 36.46
C ILE A 164 13.88 18.00 36.77
N THR A 165 15.11 17.58 37.06
CA THR A 165 16.27 18.46 37.37
C THR A 165 17.42 18.26 36.38
N THR A 166 17.25 17.41 35.37
CA THR A 166 18.20 17.22 34.27
C THR A 166 17.54 17.41 32.90
N GLY A 167 18.35 17.46 31.84
CA GLY A 167 17.88 17.53 30.44
C GLY A 167 17.19 16.23 29.95
N PHE A 168 16.82 16.22 28.66
CA PHE A 168 16.08 15.11 28.03
C PHE A 168 16.93 14.32 27.03
N GLY A 169 16.61 13.04 26.82
CA GLY A 169 17.28 12.17 25.86
C GLY A 169 18.81 12.16 26.06
N LYS A 170 19.56 12.51 25.01
CA LYS A 170 21.04 12.58 25.06
C LYS A 170 21.59 13.56 26.11
N PHE A 171 20.79 14.54 26.55
CA PHE A 171 21.15 15.50 27.59
C PHE A 171 20.72 15.08 29.00
N ALA A 172 20.35 13.81 29.22
CA ALA A 172 19.92 13.28 30.51
C ALA A 172 20.92 13.50 31.66
N ASN A 173 22.22 13.62 31.36
CA ASN A 173 23.30 13.84 32.34
C ASN A 173 23.60 15.32 32.62
N THR A 174 22.90 16.25 31.95
CA THR A 174 23.08 17.69 32.17
C THR A 174 22.16 18.17 33.28
N VAL A 175 22.73 18.56 34.43
CA VAL A 175 21.97 19.13 35.56
C VAL A 175 21.51 20.56 35.24
N ILE A 176 20.24 20.85 35.54
CA ILE A 176 19.60 22.14 35.29
C ILE A 176 19.32 22.82 36.63
N SER A 177 19.63 24.11 36.73
CA SER A 177 19.40 24.90 37.93
C SER A 177 17.90 25.15 38.17
N LYS A 178 17.50 25.29 39.45
CA LYS A 178 16.08 25.40 39.85
C LYS A 178 15.33 26.53 39.14
N ASP A 179 15.98 27.67 38.92
CA ASP A 179 15.44 28.85 38.23
C ASP A 179 15.12 28.60 36.75
N LYS A 180 15.69 27.55 36.15
CA LYS A 180 15.49 27.20 34.74
C LYS A 180 14.50 26.05 34.53
N LEU A 181 13.99 25.42 35.59
CA LEU A 181 13.15 24.24 35.45
C LEU A 181 11.83 24.51 34.72
N ILE A 182 11.24 25.70 34.89
CA ILE A 182 10.04 26.09 34.14
C ILE A 182 10.37 26.22 32.65
N ALA A 183 11.39 27.01 32.32
CA ALA A 183 11.85 27.21 30.95
C ALA A 183 12.25 25.87 30.27
N LEU A 184 12.82 24.93 31.02
CA LEU A 184 13.14 23.58 30.55
C LEU A 184 11.89 22.86 30.04
N GLN A 185 10.78 22.90 30.79
CA GLN A 185 9.54 22.21 30.42
C GLN A 185 8.83 22.90 29.24
N GLU A 186 8.79 24.23 29.22
CA GLU A 186 8.22 24.97 28.09
C GLU A 186 9.01 24.75 26.79
N ASN A 187 10.33 24.80 26.88
CA ASN A 187 11.20 24.57 25.72
C ASN A 187 11.09 23.13 25.20
N LEU A 188 10.87 22.15 26.08
CA LEU A 188 10.56 20.78 25.67
C LEU A 188 9.31 20.75 24.80
N VAL A 189 8.19 21.32 25.28
CA VAL A 189 6.93 21.31 24.52
C VAL A 189 7.10 22.01 23.17
N ARG A 190 7.68 23.22 23.15
CA ARG A 190 7.88 24.00 21.91
C ARG A 190 8.77 23.29 20.90
N SER A 191 9.91 22.74 21.33
CA SER A 191 10.85 22.05 20.43
C SER A 191 10.34 20.69 19.95
N THR A 192 9.48 20.04 20.74
CA THR A 192 8.91 18.73 20.42
C THR A 192 7.68 18.83 19.51
N ALA A 193 7.00 19.98 19.47
CA ALA A 193 5.83 20.23 18.63
C ALA A 193 6.19 20.37 17.12
N ALA A 194 6.82 19.34 16.57
CA ALA A 194 7.34 19.26 15.20
C ALA A 194 6.51 18.33 14.29
N GLY A 195 5.27 18.00 14.69
CA GLY A 195 4.33 17.22 13.87
C GLY A 195 3.95 17.92 12.56
N VAL A 196 3.61 17.13 11.54
CA VAL A 196 3.25 17.59 10.19
C VAL A 196 2.01 16.87 9.64
N GLY A 197 1.45 17.41 8.55
CA GLY A 197 0.27 16.86 7.90
C GLY A 197 -1.05 17.47 8.38
N PRO A 198 -2.19 16.93 7.92
CA PRO A 198 -3.52 17.38 8.33
C PRO A 198 -3.72 17.30 9.85
N PRO A 199 -4.55 18.18 10.43
CA PRO A 199 -4.90 18.05 11.83
C PRO A 199 -5.77 16.81 12.06
N LEU A 200 -5.71 16.24 13.27
CA LEU A 200 -6.73 15.30 13.73
C LEU A 200 -8.11 15.95 13.70
N SER A 201 -9.15 15.15 13.46
CA SER A 201 -10.54 15.62 13.59
C SER A 201 -10.85 16.06 15.02
N GLN A 202 -11.94 16.79 15.23
CA GLN A 202 -12.36 17.19 16.58
C GLN A 202 -12.58 15.95 17.48
N GLU A 203 -13.19 14.89 16.95
CA GLU A 203 -13.44 13.66 17.70
C GLU A 203 -12.13 12.98 18.11
N ARG A 204 -11.19 12.83 17.18
CA ARG A 204 -9.87 12.22 17.46
C ARG A 204 -9.05 13.05 18.44
N THR A 205 -9.11 14.37 18.34
CA THR A 205 -8.46 15.28 19.30
C THR A 205 -9.06 15.14 20.70
N ARG A 206 -10.39 15.02 20.81
CA ARG A 206 -11.07 14.73 22.08
C ARG A 206 -10.67 13.37 22.65
N MET A 207 -10.60 12.33 21.82
CA MET A 207 -10.16 11.00 22.26
C MET A 207 -8.72 11.02 22.78
N LEU A 208 -7.81 11.69 22.08
CA LEU A 208 -6.42 11.87 22.49
C LEU A 208 -6.32 12.63 23.84
N MET A 209 -7.06 13.73 23.98
CA MET A 209 -7.09 14.51 25.22
C MET A 209 -7.68 13.71 26.39
N ALA A 210 -8.78 12.98 26.18
CA ALA A 210 -9.39 12.11 27.19
C ALA A 210 -8.43 10.99 27.64
N ALA A 211 -7.78 10.32 26.69
CA ALA A 211 -6.77 9.31 26.99
C ALA A 211 -5.61 9.92 27.80
N ARG A 212 -5.17 11.14 27.47
CA ARG A 212 -4.11 11.81 28.25
C ARG A 212 -4.55 12.15 29.67
N ILE A 213 -5.77 12.66 29.85
CA ILE A 213 -6.35 12.93 31.16
C ILE A 213 -6.41 11.65 32.01
N ASN A 214 -6.85 10.52 31.44
CA ASN A 214 -6.94 9.23 32.16
C ASN A 214 -5.58 8.77 32.71
N ILE A 215 -4.55 8.84 31.89
CA ILE A 215 -3.21 8.34 32.24
C ILE A 215 -2.60 9.21 33.34
N LEU A 216 -2.81 10.53 33.27
CA LEU A 216 -2.39 11.48 34.29
C LEU A 216 -3.16 11.29 35.60
N ALA A 217 -4.46 11.04 35.54
CA ALA A 217 -5.34 10.79 36.68
C ALA A 217 -4.93 9.54 37.49
N LYS A 218 -4.24 8.58 36.84
CA LYS A 218 -3.70 7.39 37.52
C LYS A 218 -2.66 7.72 38.61
N GLY A 219 -2.07 8.92 38.59
CA GLY A 219 -1.24 9.44 39.67
C GLY A 219 0.21 8.94 39.71
N TYR A 220 0.76 8.50 38.58
CA TYR A 220 2.19 8.09 38.49
C TYR A 220 3.06 9.06 37.68
N SER A 221 2.49 10.18 37.24
CA SER A 221 3.16 11.15 36.36
C SER A 221 3.73 12.37 37.07
N GLY A 222 3.33 12.66 38.31
CA GLY A 222 3.80 13.84 39.05
C GLY A 222 3.35 15.19 38.47
N ILE A 223 2.29 15.20 37.66
CA ILE A 223 1.61 16.43 37.23
C ILE A 223 0.91 17.10 38.42
N SER A 224 0.72 18.41 38.40
CA SER A 224 -0.12 19.10 39.37
C SER A 224 -1.60 18.88 39.07
N LEU A 225 -2.41 18.84 40.14
CA LEU A 225 -3.86 18.75 40.02
C LEU A 225 -4.43 19.96 39.27
N THR A 226 -3.87 21.16 39.49
CA THR A 226 -4.27 22.39 38.79
C THR A 226 -4.11 22.27 37.27
N THR A 227 -2.97 21.78 36.79
CA THR A 227 -2.74 21.59 35.35
C THR A 227 -3.67 20.52 34.78
N LEU A 228 -3.86 19.41 35.49
CA LEU A 228 -4.78 18.35 35.05
C LEU A 228 -6.24 18.84 34.97
N MET A 229 -6.70 19.62 35.94
CA MET A 229 -8.04 20.18 35.93
C MET A 229 -8.25 21.18 34.78
N LYS A 230 -7.23 21.96 34.40
CA LYS A 230 -7.31 22.82 33.20
C LYS A 230 -7.52 22.01 31.90
N PHE A 231 -6.93 20.81 31.80
CA PHE A 231 -7.21 19.89 30.70
C PHE A 231 -8.65 19.35 30.74
N VAL A 232 -9.16 19.00 31.93
CA VAL A 232 -10.56 18.58 32.12
C VAL A 232 -11.52 19.69 31.70
N ASP A 233 -11.26 20.94 32.11
CA ASP A 233 -12.09 22.09 31.76
C ASP A 233 -12.08 22.37 30.26
N ALA A 234 -10.90 22.34 29.62
CA ALA A 234 -10.78 22.49 28.17
C ALA A 234 -11.46 21.35 27.40
N PHE A 235 -11.32 20.11 27.86
CA PHE A 235 -12.03 18.96 27.29
C PHE A 235 -13.55 19.16 27.38
N ASN A 236 -14.06 19.57 28.54
CA ASN A 236 -15.48 19.79 28.77
C ASN A 236 -16.05 20.98 27.97
N ALA A 237 -15.21 21.96 27.62
CA ALA A 237 -15.56 23.07 26.74
C ALA A 237 -15.35 22.77 25.24
N SER A 238 -14.81 21.60 24.89
CA SER A 238 -14.35 21.28 23.53
C SER A 238 -13.35 22.30 22.97
N CYS A 239 -12.41 22.76 23.79
CA CYS A 239 -11.27 23.55 23.38
C CYS A 239 -10.14 22.61 22.94
N LEU A 240 -9.99 22.44 21.62
CA LEU A 240 -9.21 21.37 21.00
C LEU A 240 -7.99 21.92 20.26
N PRO A 241 -6.76 21.64 20.73
CA PRO A 241 -5.54 22.06 20.03
C PRO A 241 -5.45 21.56 18.59
N TRP A 242 -4.73 22.29 17.75
CA TRP A 242 -4.32 21.82 16.43
C TRP A 242 -3.24 20.75 16.58
N ILE A 243 -3.55 19.51 16.20
CA ILE A 243 -2.63 18.37 16.36
C ILE A 243 -2.41 17.72 14.99
N PRO A 244 -1.24 17.87 14.36
CA PRO A 244 -0.92 17.18 13.11
C PRO A 244 -0.89 15.66 13.30
N GLU A 245 -1.40 14.91 12.33
CA GLU A 245 -1.52 13.45 12.42
C GLU A 245 -0.17 12.68 12.27
N LYS A 246 0.91 13.32 11.79
CA LYS A 246 2.22 12.68 11.55
C LYS A 246 3.31 13.30 12.42
N GLY A 247 4.30 12.49 12.78
CA GLY A 247 5.50 12.93 13.52
C GLY A 247 5.88 12.03 14.70
N THR A 248 5.00 11.12 15.13
CA THR A 248 5.35 10.10 16.13
C THR A 248 6.05 8.90 15.48
N VAL A 249 7.08 8.39 16.16
CA VAL A 249 7.72 7.08 15.89
C VAL A 249 7.34 6.04 16.97
N GLY A 250 6.57 6.44 17.99
CA GLY A 250 6.19 5.57 19.11
C GLY A 250 7.39 5.04 19.92
N ALA A 251 8.40 5.90 20.11
CA ALA A 251 9.66 5.67 20.84
C ALA A 251 9.48 6.03 22.33
N SER A 252 9.80 7.28 22.74
CA SER A 252 9.37 7.91 24.00
C SER A 252 7.88 8.31 23.99
N GLY A 253 7.03 7.44 23.42
CA GLY A 253 5.63 7.73 23.14
C GLY A 253 5.39 8.66 21.92
N ASP A 254 4.20 9.25 21.89
CA ASP A 254 3.64 10.10 20.84
C ASP A 254 4.04 11.56 21.00
N LEU A 255 5.35 11.78 21.16
CA LEU A 255 5.98 13.05 21.49
C LEU A 255 5.42 14.23 20.70
N ALA A 256 5.54 14.22 19.37
CA ALA A 256 5.14 15.36 18.54
C ALA A 256 3.63 15.67 18.63
N PRO A 257 2.71 14.69 18.45
CA PRO A 257 1.27 14.92 18.65
C PRO A 257 0.90 15.41 20.05
N LEU A 258 1.48 14.83 21.10
CA LEU A 258 1.20 15.23 22.49
C LEU A 258 1.84 16.58 22.85
N ALA A 259 2.95 16.95 22.21
CA ALA A 259 3.52 18.29 22.32
C ALA A 259 2.61 19.34 21.67
N HIS A 260 2.00 19.06 20.52
CA HIS A 260 0.99 19.95 19.92
C HIS A 260 -0.26 20.08 20.80
N LEU A 261 -0.69 18.99 21.45
CA LEU A 261 -1.76 19.03 22.47
C LEU A 261 -1.38 19.97 23.64
N ALA A 262 -0.18 19.82 24.20
CA ALA A 262 0.30 20.66 25.30
C ALA A 262 0.54 22.13 24.88
N LEU A 263 1.04 22.37 23.67
CA LEU A 263 1.30 23.69 23.10
C LEU A 263 0.02 24.52 23.01
N GLY A 264 -1.07 23.93 22.52
CA GLY A 264 -2.38 24.57 22.51
C GLY A 264 -2.87 24.93 23.91
N MET A 265 -2.64 24.05 24.90
CA MET A 265 -3.01 24.31 26.29
C MET A 265 -2.14 25.39 26.96
N MET A 266 -0.92 25.62 26.46
CA MET A 266 -0.08 26.77 26.83
C MET A 266 -0.56 28.09 26.18
N GLY A 267 -1.61 28.06 25.36
CA GLY A 267 -2.11 29.21 24.62
C GLY A 267 -1.32 29.53 23.35
N GLU A 268 -0.42 28.64 22.93
CA GLU A 268 0.40 28.77 21.73
C GLU A 268 -0.18 27.95 20.56
N GLY A 269 0.11 28.36 19.32
CA GLY A 269 -0.43 27.70 18.14
C GLY A 269 -1.92 27.96 17.90
N LYS A 270 -2.60 26.99 17.28
CA LYS A 270 -4.02 27.07 16.93
C LYS A 270 -4.85 26.13 17.80
N MET A 271 -6.10 26.51 18.02
CA MET A 271 -7.09 25.70 18.73
C MET A 271 -8.46 25.92 18.10
N TRP A 272 -9.34 24.94 18.24
CA TRP A 272 -10.73 25.00 17.83
C TRP A 272 -11.65 24.98 19.05
N SER A 273 -12.79 25.67 18.98
CA SER A 273 -13.92 25.41 19.87
C SER A 273 -15.26 25.60 19.14
N PRO A 274 -16.36 25.05 19.65
CA PRO A 274 -17.68 25.27 19.07
C PRO A 274 -18.07 26.76 18.99
N LYS A 275 -17.56 27.59 19.91
CA LYS A 275 -17.88 29.03 19.96
C LYS A 275 -17.01 29.87 19.03
N SER A 276 -15.72 29.52 18.90
CA SER A 276 -14.73 30.34 18.17
C SER A 276 -14.42 29.84 16.76
N GLY A 277 -14.71 28.58 16.46
CA GLY A 277 -14.03 27.90 15.35
C GLY A 277 -12.52 27.83 15.57
N TRP A 278 -11.74 27.67 14.50
CA TRP A 278 -10.28 27.71 14.53
C TRP A 278 -9.76 29.14 14.74
N ALA A 279 -8.96 29.36 15.77
CA ALA A 279 -8.28 30.62 16.06
C ALA A 279 -6.97 30.38 16.83
N THR A 280 -6.30 31.46 17.28
CA THR A 280 -5.12 31.33 18.15
C THR A 280 -5.52 30.68 19.47
N ALA A 281 -4.69 29.77 19.99
CA ALA A 281 -5.05 28.99 21.17
C ALA A 281 -5.33 29.87 22.40
N LYS A 282 -4.54 30.93 22.60
CA LYS A 282 -4.80 31.96 23.62
C LYS A 282 -6.21 32.56 23.53
N TYR A 283 -6.62 33.00 22.34
CA TYR A 283 -7.95 33.57 22.14
C TYR A 283 -9.06 32.55 22.42
N VAL A 284 -8.89 31.30 21.96
CA VAL A 284 -9.91 30.25 22.16
C VAL A 284 -10.10 29.94 23.64
N LEU A 285 -9.01 29.86 24.42
CA LEU A 285 -9.07 29.65 25.86
C LEU A 285 -9.77 30.83 26.55
N GLU A 286 -9.30 32.07 26.31
CA GLU A 286 -9.87 33.28 26.91
C GLU A 286 -11.35 33.45 26.57
N PHE A 287 -11.74 33.21 25.32
CA PHE A 287 -13.14 33.31 24.85
C PHE A 287 -14.06 32.25 25.49
N ASN A 288 -13.49 31.16 26.02
CA ASN A 288 -14.21 30.15 26.77
C ASN A 288 -14.06 30.30 28.30
N ASN A 289 -13.52 31.44 28.79
CA ASN A 289 -13.21 31.70 30.19
C ASN A 289 -12.23 30.69 30.80
N LEU A 290 -11.31 30.19 29.98
CA LEU A 290 -10.23 29.30 30.38
C LEU A 290 -8.90 30.05 30.32
N GLU A 291 -7.96 29.62 31.15
CA GLU A 291 -6.62 30.19 31.19
C GLU A 291 -5.58 29.19 30.65
N PRO A 292 -4.55 29.67 29.93
CA PRO A 292 -3.39 28.86 29.62
C PRO A 292 -2.77 28.17 30.83
N ILE A 293 -2.23 26.97 30.63
CA ILE A 293 -1.47 26.25 31.66
C ILE A 293 -0.11 26.93 31.87
N LYS A 294 0.44 26.80 33.10
CA LYS A 294 1.81 27.19 33.42
C LYS A 294 2.52 25.95 33.93
N LEU A 295 3.61 25.54 33.27
CA LEU A 295 4.27 24.29 33.56
C LEU A 295 5.20 24.41 34.78
N GLY A 296 5.04 23.49 35.73
CA GLY A 296 5.98 23.23 36.81
C GLY A 296 6.98 22.12 36.46
N PRO A 297 7.94 21.81 37.36
CA PRO A 297 8.91 20.73 37.15
C PRO A 297 8.24 19.40 36.78
N LYS A 298 8.80 18.69 35.78
CA LYS A 298 8.28 17.47 35.13
C LYS A 298 7.02 17.64 34.27
N GLU A 299 6.23 18.70 34.40
CA GLU A 299 4.90 18.73 33.78
C GLU A 299 4.93 18.73 32.24
N GLY A 300 5.91 19.39 31.61
CA GLY A 300 6.08 19.31 30.16
C GLY A 300 6.33 17.89 29.68
N LEU A 301 7.27 17.18 30.34
CA LEU A 301 7.55 15.78 30.03
C LEU A 301 6.34 14.88 30.30
N ALA A 302 5.69 15.08 31.45
CA ALA A 302 4.48 14.38 31.84
C ALA A 302 3.28 14.71 30.94
N LEU A 303 3.35 15.67 30.02
CA LEU A 303 2.30 15.93 29.02
C LEU A 303 2.61 15.31 27.65
N VAL A 304 3.89 15.16 27.29
CA VAL A 304 4.30 14.71 25.95
C VAL A 304 4.67 13.23 25.85
N ASN A 305 4.94 12.56 26.98
CA ASN A 305 5.47 11.20 27.01
C ASN A 305 4.36 10.14 27.22
N GLY A 306 4.05 9.33 26.20
CA GLY A 306 3.09 8.22 26.28
C GLY A 306 2.41 7.86 24.96
N THR A 307 1.59 6.79 24.92
CA THR A 307 1.11 6.14 23.68
C THR A 307 -0.32 6.55 23.27
N GLN A 308 -0.77 7.73 23.68
CA GLN A 308 -2.18 8.10 23.61
C GLN A 308 -2.68 8.39 22.18
N LEU A 309 -1.84 8.83 21.24
CA LEU A 309 -2.26 8.95 19.84
C LEU A 309 -2.54 7.57 19.26
N ILE A 310 -1.60 6.64 19.42
CA ILE A 310 -1.75 5.27 18.93
C ILE A 310 -3.00 4.63 19.53
N THR A 311 -3.17 4.77 20.85
CA THR A 311 -4.27 4.14 21.59
C THR A 311 -5.63 4.76 21.27
N SER A 312 -5.71 6.09 21.13
CA SER A 312 -6.97 6.77 20.76
C SER A 312 -7.44 6.40 19.36
N LEU A 313 -6.55 6.47 18.37
CA LEU A 313 -6.88 6.02 17.01
C LEU A 313 -7.19 4.52 16.97
N GLY A 314 -6.47 3.72 17.76
CA GLY A 314 -6.72 2.30 17.87
C GLY A 314 -8.08 1.95 18.48
N ALA A 315 -8.54 2.72 19.46
CA ALA A 315 -9.88 2.56 20.03
C ALA A 315 -10.96 2.80 18.96
N GLU A 316 -10.80 3.83 18.12
CA GLU A 316 -11.68 4.05 16.96
C GLU A 316 -11.66 2.86 16.00
N CYS A 317 -10.46 2.35 15.66
CA CYS A 317 -10.31 1.19 14.79
C CYS A 317 -11.08 -0.03 15.31
N VAL A 318 -10.94 -0.34 16.59
CA VAL A 318 -11.58 -1.52 17.20
C VAL A 318 -13.10 -1.39 17.21
N GLU A 319 -13.67 -0.23 17.57
CA GLU A 319 -15.12 -0.05 17.56
C GLU A 319 -15.69 -0.11 16.13
N ARG A 320 -15.01 0.51 15.17
CA ARG A 320 -15.42 0.44 13.76
C ARG A 320 -15.28 -0.98 13.21
N ALA A 321 -14.23 -1.71 13.59
CA ALA A 321 -14.03 -3.10 13.19
C ALA A 321 -15.13 -4.02 13.73
N GLU A 322 -15.51 -3.92 15.00
CA GLU A 322 -16.61 -4.72 15.57
C GLU A 322 -17.95 -4.40 14.86
N SER A 323 -18.21 -3.12 14.64
CA SER A 323 -19.39 -2.65 13.92
C SER A 323 -19.47 -3.23 12.50
N ILE A 324 -18.39 -3.14 11.72
CA ILE A 324 -18.39 -3.60 10.34
C ILE A 324 -18.37 -5.14 10.23
N CYS A 325 -17.76 -5.86 11.17
CA CYS A 325 -17.82 -7.33 11.22
C CYS A 325 -19.26 -7.85 11.30
N ARG A 326 -20.07 -7.25 12.17
CA ARG A 326 -21.49 -7.63 12.33
C ARG A 326 -22.27 -7.42 11.04
N GLN A 327 -22.03 -6.31 10.36
CA GLN A 327 -22.74 -5.96 9.12
C GLN A 327 -22.23 -6.77 7.92
N ALA A 328 -20.95 -7.14 7.88
CA ALA A 328 -20.40 -8.04 6.87
C ALA A 328 -21.10 -9.41 6.88
N ASP A 329 -21.47 -9.94 8.05
CA ASP A 329 -22.23 -11.19 8.16
C ASP A 329 -23.64 -11.04 7.56
N VAL A 330 -24.30 -9.90 7.79
CA VAL A 330 -25.63 -9.60 7.21
C VAL A 330 -25.56 -9.49 5.69
N ILE A 331 -24.56 -8.78 5.17
CA ILE A 331 -24.35 -8.60 3.74
C ILE A 331 -24.03 -9.95 3.08
N ALA A 332 -23.17 -10.77 3.70
CA ALA A 332 -22.86 -12.10 3.19
C ALA A 332 -24.10 -13.02 3.15
N ALA A 333 -25.00 -12.92 4.14
CA ALA A 333 -26.29 -13.63 4.11
C ALA A 333 -27.18 -13.14 2.95
N LEU A 334 -27.26 -11.83 2.73
CA LEU A 334 -28.00 -11.25 1.61
C LEU A 334 -27.46 -11.76 0.26
N THR A 335 -26.14 -11.71 0.08
CA THR A 335 -25.47 -12.18 -1.15
C THR A 335 -25.66 -13.68 -1.37
N LEU A 336 -25.62 -14.48 -0.30
CA LEU A 336 -25.84 -15.92 -0.39
C LEU A 336 -27.26 -16.25 -0.87
N ASP A 337 -28.27 -15.57 -0.34
CA ASP A 337 -29.67 -15.83 -0.72
C ASP A 337 -29.91 -15.45 -2.19
N VAL A 338 -29.47 -14.25 -2.63
CA VAL A 338 -29.68 -13.80 -4.02
C VAL A 338 -28.89 -14.60 -5.05
N LEU A 339 -27.74 -15.17 -4.67
CA LEU A 339 -26.98 -16.11 -5.52
C LEU A 339 -27.52 -17.55 -5.48
N LYS A 340 -28.63 -17.77 -4.77
CA LYS A 340 -29.26 -19.08 -4.63
C LYS A 340 -28.26 -20.10 -4.04
N GLY A 341 -27.56 -19.70 -2.97
CA GLY A 341 -26.59 -20.50 -2.25
C GLY A 341 -27.23 -21.39 -1.18
N THR A 342 -26.53 -22.46 -0.80
CA THR A 342 -27.00 -23.42 0.19
C THR A 342 -26.59 -23.06 1.63
N THR A 343 -27.56 -23.12 2.54
CA THR A 343 -27.33 -22.92 3.98
C THR A 343 -26.70 -24.13 4.68
N ARG A 344 -26.57 -25.27 3.98
CA ARG A 344 -26.00 -26.52 4.55
C ARG A 344 -24.56 -26.37 5.04
N ALA A 345 -23.82 -25.42 4.46
CA ALA A 345 -22.48 -25.07 4.91
C ALA A 345 -22.43 -24.52 6.34
N PHE A 346 -23.57 -24.04 6.85
CA PHE A 346 -23.73 -23.41 8.16
C PHE A 346 -24.38 -24.36 9.16
N ASP A 347 -24.37 -25.67 8.93
CA ASP A 347 -24.86 -26.63 9.91
C ASP A 347 -24.03 -26.51 11.20
N SER A 348 -24.69 -26.34 12.36
CA SER A 348 -23.96 -26.08 13.60
C SER A 348 -23.05 -27.25 14.01
N ASN A 349 -23.33 -28.47 13.56
CA ASN A 349 -22.48 -29.63 13.82
C ASN A 349 -21.12 -29.50 13.11
N ILE A 350 -21.07 -28.88 11.92
CA ILE A 350 -19.79 -28.56 11.25
C ILE A 350 -18.97 -27.62 12.12
N HIS A 351 -19.60 -26.57 12.64
CA HIS A 351 -18.90 -25.52 13.39
C HIS A 351 -18.54 -25.94 14.82
N ARG A 352 -19.32 -26.85 15.43
CA ARG A 352 -18.94 -27.50 16.70
C ARG A 352 -17.68 -28.37 16.56
N LEU A 353 -17.44 -28.96 15.39
CA LEU A 353 -16.22 -29.75 15.11
C LEU A 353 -14.98 -28.88 14.83
N GLY A 354 -15.17 -27.60 14.48
CA GLY A 354 -14.11 -26.60 14.40
C GLY A 354 -14.39 -25.42 15.34
N PRO A 355 -14.26 -25.60 16.67
CA PRO A 355 -14.91 -24.75 17.68
C PRO A 355 -14.16 -23.44 17.96
N HIS A 356 -13.77 -22.72 16.91
CA HIS A 356 -13.28 -21.35 17.03
C HIS A 356 -14.45 -20.43 17.41
N LYS A 357 -14.25 -19.58 18.43
CA LYS A 357 -15.30 -18.71 18.99
C LYS A 357 -15.92 -17.83 17.91
N GLY A 358 -15.11 -17.12 17.14
CA GLY A 358 -15.58 -16.26 16.06
C GLY A 358 -16.26 -17.03 14.93
N GLN A 359 -15.79 -18.24 14.60
CA GLN A 359 -16.44 -19.08 13.59
C GLN A 359 -17.86 -19.48 14.01
N ILE A 360 -18.05 -19.91 15.26
CA ILE A 360 -19.37 -20.25 15.82
C ILE A 360 -20.27 -19.01 15.86
N LEU A 361 -19.72 -17.85 16.22
CA LEU A 361 -20.44 -16.59 16.27
C LEU A 361 -21.00 -16.19 14.89
N VAL A 362 -20.17 -16.25 13.86
CA VAL A 362 -20.58 -15.92 12.48
C VAL A 362 -21.58 -16.93 11.93
N ASP A 363 -21.34 -18.24 12.11
CA ASP A 363 -22.30 -19.29 11.78
C ASP A 363 -23.69 -18.99 12.36
N THR A 364 -23.71 -18.70 13.66
CA THR A 364 -24.92 -18.46 14.42
C THR A 364 -25.70 -17.25 13.86
N ARG A 365 -25.00 -16.17 13.49
CA ARG A 365 -25.59 -15.01 12.82
C ARG A 365 -26.13 -15.37 11.43
N LEU A 366 -25.35 -16.04 10.59
CA LEU A 366 -25.78 -16.43 9.24
C LEU A 366 -27.03 -17.32 9.29
N ARG A 367 -27.04 -18.35 10.15
CA ARG A 367 -28.22 -19.19 10.36
C ARG A 367 -29.43 -18.38 10.83
N SER A 368 -29.26 -17.46 11.77
CA SER A 368 -30.37 -16.64 12.28
C SER A 368 -31.05 -15.77 11.22
N LEU A 369 -30.32 -15.39 10.15
CA LEU A 369 -30.82 -14.57 9.05
C LEU A 369 -31.39 -15.40 7.90
N LEU A 370 -30.86 -16.61 7.69
CA LEU A 370 -31.16 -17.48 6.54
C LEU A 370 -32.12 -18.64 6.84
N HIS A 371 -32.56 -18.80 8.10
CA HIS A 371 -33.37 -19.94 8.53
C HIS A 371 -34.74 -19.97 7.87
N SER A 372 -34.87 -20.71 6.76
CA SER A 372 -36.06 -20.68 5.89
C SER A 372 -37.34 -21.22 6.57
N GLU A 373 -37.23 -22.06 7.61
CA GLU A 373 -38.41 -22.51 8.36
C GLU A 373 -38.95 -21.43 9.32
N MET A 374 -38.07 -20.54 9.80
CA MET A 374 -38.47 -19.44 10.70
C MET A 374 -38.85 -18.19 9.90
N TYR A 375 -38.10 -17.91 8.84
CA TYR A 375 -38.30 -16.82 7.91
C TYR A 375 -38.25 -17.37 6.49
N ARG A 376 -39.40 -17.67 5.89
CA ARG A 376 -39.48 -18.21 4.53
C ARG A 376 -38.73 -17.33 3.52
N SER A 377 -37.81 -17.92 2.76
CA SER A 377 -37.20 -17.31 1.56
C SER A 377 -37.72 -18.03 0.32
N GLU A 378 -38.46 -17.31 -0.53
CA GLU A 378 -38.94 -17.84 -1.81
C GLU A 378 -37.80 -18.02 -2.82
N ILE A 379 -36.73 -17.21 -2.68
CA ILE A 379 -35.50 -17.36 -3.46
C ILE A 379 -34.80 -18.67 -3.09
N ALA A 380 -34.69 -18.98 -1.80
CA ALA A 380 -34.12 -20.23 -1.31
C ALA A 380 -34.92 -21.46 -1.79
N GLU A 381 -36.25 -21.40 -1.70
CA GLU A 381 -37.12 -22.47 -2.19
C GLU A 381 -37.01 -22.69 -3.71
N SER A 382 -36.85 -21.62 -4.50
CA SER A 382 -36.79 -21.70 -5.96
C SER A 382 -35.64 -22.56 -6.50
N HIS A 383 -34.59 -22.77 -5.70
CA HIS A 383 -33.39 -23.49 -6.09
C HIS A 383 -33.10 -24.73 -5.23
N ARG A 384 -33.99 -25.08 -4.29
CA ARG A 384 -33.82 -26.22 -3.38
C ARG A 384 -33.50 -27.54 -4.10
N PHE A 385 -33.97 -27.68 -5.34
CA PHE A 385 -33.81 -28.89 -6.17
C PHE A 385 -32.93 -28.69 -7.42
N CYS A 386 -32.03 -27.69 -7.44
CA CYS A 386 -31.26 -27.32 -8.64
C CYS A 386 -30.04 -28.22 -8.95
N GLY A 387 -29.72 -29.20 -8.09
CA GLY A 387 -28.60 -30.13 -8.30
C GLY A 387 -27.21 -29.59 -7.95
N ARG A 388 -27.08 -28.31 -7.57
CA ARG A 388 -25.82 -27.76 -7.04
C ARG A 388 -25.45 -28.45 -5.73
N VAL A 389 -24.23 -28.96 -5.64
CA VAL A 389 -23.75 -29.74 -4.48
C VAL A 389 -23.05 -28.86 -3.44
N GLN A 390 -22.30 -27.85 -3.90
CA GLN A 390 -21.54 -26.91 -3.05
C GLN A 390 -21.48 -25.53 -3.69
N ASP A 391 -21.41 -24.50 -2.84
CA ASP A 391 -21.12 -23.14 -3.27
C ASP A 391 -19.62 -22.86 -3.34
N ALA A 392 -19.29 -21.77 -4.04
CA ALA A 392 -17.97 -21.15 -4.01
C ALA A 392 -17.54 -20.80 -2.58
N TYR A 393 -16.22 -20.78 -2.34
CA TYR A 393 -15.66 -20.58 -1.00
C TYR A 393 -16.03 -19.21 -0.41
N THR A 394 -16.24 -18.21 -1.26
CA THR A 394 -16.61 -16.84 -0.86
C THR A 394 -17.96 -16.77 -0.17
N LEU A 395 -18.85 -17.73 -0.44
CA LEU A 395 -20.13 -17.92 0.25
C LEU A 395 -19.96 -18.92 1.40
N ARG A 396 -19.46 -20.12 1.07
CA ARG A 396 -19.42 -21.28 1.97
C ARG A 396 -18.46 -21.11 3.16
N CYS A 397 -17.34 -20.45 2.96
CA CYS A 397 -16.30 -20.28 3.98
C CYS A 397 -16.45 -18.98 4.79
N SER A 398 -17.59 -18.28 4.68
CA SER A 398 -17.84 -17.03 5.41
C SER A 398 -17.67 -17.19 6.93
N PRO A 399 -18.16 -18.26 7.60
CA PRO A 399 -17.92 -18.47 9.03
C PRO A 399 -16.44 -18.52 9.40
N GLN A 400 -15.62 -19.22 8.61
CA GLN A 400 -14.19 -19.39 8.89
C GLN A 400 -13.43 -18.09 8.68
N VAL A 401 -13.72 -17.38 7.58
CA VAL A 401 -13.02 -16.15 7.21
C VAL A 401 -13.43 -14.99 8.08
N HIS A 402 -14.74 -14.72 8.24
CA HIS A 402 -15.20 -13.65 9.12
C HIS A 402 -14.96 -13.99 10.60
N GLY A 403 -14.95 -15.28 10.96
CA GLY A 403 -14.75 -15.73 12.33
C GLY A 403 -13.40 -15.32 12.90
N ILE A 404 -12.30 -15.55 12.18
CA ILE A 404 -10.97 -15.13 12.64
C ILE A 404 -10.84 -13.60 12.74
N VAL A 405 -11.62 -12.84 11.95
CA VAL A 405 -11.67 -11.38 12.09
C VAL A 405 -12.32 -10.99 13.42
N ASN A 406 -13.47 -11.59 13.77
CA ASN A 406 -14.13 -11.34 15.06
C ASN A 406 -13.22 -11.73 16.25
N ASP A 407 -12.53 -12.88 16.17
CA ASP A 407 -11.57 -13.30 17.19
C ASP A 407 -10.39 -12.31 17.32
N THR A 408 -9.93 -11.75 16.21
CA THR A 408 -8.86 -10.75 16.21
C THR A 408 -9.33 -9.44 16.82
N VAL A 409 -10.54 -8.95 16.48
CA VAL A 409 -11.12 -7.74 17.08
C VAL A 409 -11.19 -7.86 18.60
N ASP A 410 -11.67 -9.00 19.12
CA ASP A 410 -11.73 -9.27 20.56
C ASP A 410 -10.33 -9.24 21.21
N PHE A 411 -9.33 -9.86 20.57
CA PHE A 411 -7.95 -9.86 21.04
C PHE A 411 -7.37 -8.44 21.10
N VAL A 412 -7.51 -7.66 20.02
CA VAL A 412 -6.99 -6.29 19.93
C VAL A 412 -7.68 -5.37 20.94
N ARG A 413 -9.00 -5.51 21.12
CA ARG A 413 -9.79 -4.80 22.13
C ARG A 413 -9.23 -5.00 23.54
N GLY A 414 -8.86 -6.23 23.90
CA GLY A 414 -8.26 -6.54 25.21
C GLY A 414 -6.93 -5.82 25.44
N VAL A 415 -6.05 -5.82 24.44
CA VAL A 415 -4.74 -5.14 24.53
C VAL A 415 -4.91 -3.63 24.61
N LEU A 416 -5.74 -3.03 23.75
CA LEU A 416 -5.95 -1.57 23.78
C LEU A 416 -6.70 -1.08 25.03
N THR A 417 -7.60 -1.89 25.59
CA THR A 417 -8.23 -1.58 26.89
C THR A 417 -7.19 -1.58 28.02
N THR A 418 -6.23 -2.51 27.97
CA THR A 418 -5.11 -2.52 28.92
C THR A 418 -4.22 -1.28 28.75
N GLU A 419 -3.84 -0.96 27.51
CA GLU A 419 -3.01 0.20 27.19
C GLU A 419 -3.67 1.52 27.61
N THR A 420 -4.98 1.68 27.36
CA THR A 420 -5.79 2.86 27.74
C THR A 420 -5.70 3.17 29.24
N ASN A 421 -5.50 2.15 30.06
CA ASN A 421 -5.46 2.25 31.52
C ASN A 421 -4.06 1.98 32.11
N SER A 422 -3.02 1.95 31.27
CA SER A 422 -1.63 1.71 31.69
C SER A 422 -0.91 3.02 32.02
N ALA A 423 0.04 3.02 32.95
CA ALA A 423 0.85 4.21 33.20
C ALA A 423 2.00 4.30 32.17
N THR A 424 1.76 4.96 31.03
CA THR A 424 2.70 5.02 29.90
C THR A 424 3.65 6.23 29.92
N ASP A 425 3.96 6.78 31.10
CA ASP A 425 4.83 7.96 31.27
C ASP A 425 6.26 7.54 31.68
N ASN A 426 7.21 8.48 31.64
CA ASN A 426 8.54 8.31 32.22
C ASN A 426 9.18 9.67 32.60
N PRO A 427 9.89 9.75 33.75
CA PRO A 427 10.06 8.70 34.75
C PRO A 427 8.79 8.50 35.58
N MET A 428 8.65 7.30 36.12
CA MET A 428 7.52 6.87 36.92
C MET A 428 7.65 7.34 38.36
N VAL A 429 6.60 7.95 38.91
CA VAL A 429 6.55 8.52 40.25
C VAL A 429 5.80 7.55 41.19
N PHE A 430 6.54 6.87 42.06
CA PHE A 430 5.99 5.96 43.06
C PHE A 430 5.96 6.65 44.43
N ALA A 431 4.92 7.48 44.64
CA ALA A 431 4.76 8.27 45.86
C ALA A 431 4.82 7.41 47.14
N ASP A 432 4.10 6.28 47.16
CA ASP A 432 4.06 5.36 48.31
C ASP A 432 5.43 4.71 48.61
N LEU A 433 6.32 4.65 47.61
CA LEU A 433 7.68 4.14 47.76
C LEU A 433 8.71 5.25 48.00
N GLY A 434 8.32 6.52 47.88
CA GLY A 434 9.25 7.66 47.89
C GLY A 434 10.28 7.60 46.77
N LYS A 435 9.94 7.01 45.61
CA LYS A 435 10.90 6.74 44.51
C LYS A 435 10.42 7.29 43.18
N ILE A 436 11.38 7.79 42.38
CA ILE A 436 11.19 8.05 40.96
C ILE A 436 12.10 7.12 40.17
N ILE A 437 11.53 6.35 39.24
CA ILE A 437 12.22 5.28 38.53
C ILE A 437 12.04 5.48 37.03
N SER A 438 13.15 5.46 36.29
CA SER A 438 13.11 5.47 34.82
C SER A 438 12.84 4.05 34.29
N GLY A 439 11.92 3.93 33.33
CA GLY A 439 11.56 2.70 32.63
C GLY A 439 11.22 2.98 31.16
N GLY A 440 10.40 2.11 30.54
CA GLY A 440 10.08 2.16 29.12
C GLY A 440 8.59 2.00 28.79
N ASN A 441 7.69 2.27 29.73
CA ASN A 441 6.24 2.09 29.53
C ASN A 441 5.64 3.00 28.46
N PHE A 442 6.38 4.01 28.00
CA PHE A 442 5.99 4.86 26.87
C PHE A 442 6.12 4.19 25.50
N HIS A 443 6.75 3.01 25.44
CA HIS A 443 7.06 2.37 24.16
C HIS A 443 5.80 1.74 23.56
N GLY A 444 5.40 2.22 22.38
CA GLY A 444 4.13 1.86 21.74
C GLY A 444 4.05 0.47 21.09
N GLU A 445 4.89 -0.49 21.51
CA GLU A 445 5.03 -1.77 20.80
C GLU A 445 3.74 -2.60 20.82
N TYR A 446 3.11 -2.70 21.99
CA TYR A 446 1.85 -3.40 22.18
C TYR A 446 0.75 -2.84 21.28
N PRO A 447 0.40 -1.53 21.36
CA PRO A 447 -0.65 -0.98 20.51
C PRO A 447 -0.26 -0.98 19.01
N ALA A 448 1.02 -0.83 18.66
CA ALA A 448 1.46 -0.91 17.26
C ALA A 448 1.20 -2.29 16.63
N LYS A 449 1.66 -3.37 17.28
CA LYS A 449 1.51 -4.73 16.74
C LYS A 449 0.06 -5.15 16.59
N VAL A 450 -0.77 -4.85 17.59
CA VAL A 450 -2.19 -5.26 17.54
C VAL A 450 -2.97 -4.49 16.47
N LEU A 451 -2.59 -3.25 16.15
CA LEU A 451 -3.20 -2.49 15.05
C LEU A 451 -2.77 -3.01 13.67
N ASP A 452 -1.53 -3.51 13.54
CA ASP A 452 -1.13 -4.26 12.34
C ASP A 452 -1.94 -5.54 12.17
N TYR A 453 -2.15 -6.29 13.26
CA TYR A 453 -2.97 -7.51 13.23
C TYR A 453 -4.42 -7.20 12.87
N LEU A 454 -4.98 -6.12 13.43
CA LEU A 454 -6.33 -5.68 13.13
C LEU A 454 -6.48 -5.34 11.65
N ALA A 455 -5.57 -4.53 11.08
CA ALA A 455 -5.58 -4.16 9.68
C ALA A 455 -5.56 -5.39 8.75
N ILE A 456 -4.67 -6.35 9.03
CA ILE A 456 -4.57 -7.61 8.28
C ILE A 456 -5.88 -8.41 8.37
N ALA A 457 -6.46 -8.53 9.56
CA ALA A 457 -7.68 -9.29 9.78
C ALA A 457 -8.88 -8.65 9.07
N VAL A 458 -9.16 -7.36 9.30
CA VAL A 458 -10.34 -6.69 8.72
C VAL A 458 -10.26 -6.60 7.20
N HIS A 459 -9.05 -6.53 6.61
CA HIS A 459 -8.87 -6.58 5.17
C HIS A 459 -9.47 -7.85 4.54
N GLU A 460 -9.43 -9.00 5.23
CA GLU A 460 -10.01 -10.24 4.70
C GLU A 460 -11.53 -10.10 4.44
N LEU A 461 -12.25 -9.25 5.19
CA LEU A 461 -13.66 -8.93 4.91
C LEU A 461 -13.83 -8.27 3.53
N SER A 462 -13.03 -7.24 3.23
CA SER A 462 -13.08 -6.58 1.92
C SER A 462 -12.68 -7.52 0.78
N LYS A 463 -11.68 -8.38 1.00
CA LYS A 463 -11.17 -9.30 0.00
C LYS A 463 -12.17 -10.41 -0.33
N ILE A 464 -12.85 -10.99 0.66
CA ILE A 464 -13.90 -11.98 0.41
C ILE A 464 -15.17 -11.33 -0.15
N SER A 465 -15.51 -10.13 0.33
CA SER A 465 -16.65 -9.32 -0.16
C SER A 465 -16.50 -8.96 -1.63
N GLU A 466 -15.33 -8.49 -2.06
CA GLU A 466 -15.11 -8.13 -3.46
C GLU A 466 -15.22 -9.33 -4.42
N ARG A 467 -14.85 -10.53 -3.96
CA ARG A 467 -15.11 -11.76 -4.73
C ARG A 467 -16.59 -12.14 -4.76
N ARG A 468 -17.38 -11.78 -3.74
CA ARG A 468 -18.85 -11.91 -3.78
C ARG A 468 -19.50 -10.88 -4.71
N ILE A 469 -18.97 -9.65 -4.76
CA ILE A 469 -19.35 -8.65 -5.77
C ILE A 469 -19.12 -9.20 -7.17
N GLU A 470 -17.94 -9.78 -7.44
CA GLU A 470 -17.63 -10.43 -8.72
C GLU A 470 -18.66 -11.53 -9.05
N GLY A 471 -18.96 -12.38 -8.07
CA GLY A 471 -19.99 -13.41 -8.19
C GLY A 471 -21.36 -12.86 -8.56
N LEU A 472 -21.77 -11.70 -8.02
CA LEU A 472 -23.03 -11.04 -8.33
C LEU A 472 -23.06 -10.45 -9.75
N VAL A 473 -22.03 -9.71 -10.14
CA VAL A 473 -21.99 -8.96 -11.40
C VAL A 473 -21.63 -9.83 -12.62
N ASN A 474 -21.07 -11.03 -12.40
CA ASN A 474 -20.67 -11.93 -13.46
C ASN A 474 -21.82 -12.91 -13.82
N PRO A 475 -22.42 -12.81 -15.01
CA PRO A 475 -23.55 -13.65 -15.40
C PRO A 475 -23.20 -15.14 -15.49
N ALA A 476 -21.91 -15.48 -15.67
CA ALA A 476 -21.45 -16.86 -15.66
C ALA A 476 -21.48 -17.50 -14.26
N LEU A 477 -21.61 -16.69 -13.21
CA LEU A 477 -21.60 -17.12 -11.81
C LEU A 477 -22.93 -16.88 -11.10
N SER A 478 -23.70 -15.86 -11.49
CA SER A 478 -24.92 -15.45 -10.77
C SER A 478 -26.25 -15.94 -11.37
N GLU A 479 -26.30 -16.31 -12.64
CA GLU A 479 -27.56 -16.42 -13.40
C GLU A 479 -28.36 -15.09 -13.45
N LEU A 480 -27.71 -13.96 -13.16
CA LEU A 480 -28.28 -12.61 -13.25
C LEU A 480 -27.75 -11.88 -14.50
N PRO A 481 -28.39 -10.78 -14.93
CA PRO A 481 -27.85 -9.94 -16.00
C PRO A 481 -26.45 -9.43 -15.68
N ALA A 482 -25.60 -9.34 -16.71
CA ALA A 482 -24.24 -8.83 -16.56
C ALA A 482 -24.24 -7.45 -15.89
N PHE A 483 -23.42 -7.29 -14.86
CA PHE A 483 -23.29 -6.06 -14.08
C PHE A 483 -24.60 -5.54 -13.45
N LEU A 484 -25.60 -6.42 -13.29
CA LEU A 484 -26.87 -6.12 -12.63
C LEU A 484 -27.61 -4.92 -13.24
N THR A 485 -27.59 -4.82 -14.58
CA THR A 485 -28.32 -3.77 -15.31
C THR A 485 -29.31 -4.35 -16.32
N PRO A 486 -30.49 -3.72 -16.50
CA PRO A 486 -31.27 -3.91 -17.72
C PRO A 486 -30.52 -3.29 -18.92
N ASP A 487 -30.79 -3.80 -20.13
CA ASP A 487 -30.26 -3.30 -21.40
C ASP A 487 -28.72 -3.13 -21.40
N GLY A 488 -28.03 -4.20 -20.97
CA GLY A 488 -26.57 -4.25 -20.93
C GLY A 488 -25.94 -3.94 -22.30
N GLY A 489 -24.94 -3.07 -22.31
CA GLY A 489 -24.29 -2.54 -23.52
C GLY A 489 -24.68 -1.08 -23.80
N LEU A 490 -25.91 -0.69 -23.49
CA LEU A 490 -26.28 0.72 -23.35
C LEU A 490 -25.96 1.21 -21.94
N ASN A 491 -26.34 0.42 -20.93
CA ASN A 491 -26.00 0.65 -19.54
C ASN A 491 -24.83 -0.25 -19.11
N SER A 492 -24.00 0.27 -18.22
CA SER A 492 -22.84 -0.39 -17.62
C SER A 492 -23.12 -0.95 -16.22
N GLY A 493 -24.19 -0.49 -15.56
CA GLY A 493 -24.58 -1.00 -14.25
C GLY A 493 -23.47 -0.86 -13.21
N PHE A 494 -23.22 -1.94 -12.48
CA PHE A 494 -22.23 -2.01 -11.40
C PHE A 494 -20.79 -2.31 -11.86
N MET A 495 -20.51 -2.27 -13.18
CA MET A 495 -19.18 -2.56 -13.72
C MET A 495 -18.08 -1.71 -13.08
N ILE A 496 -18.27 -0.39 -13.00
CA ILE A 496 -17.26 0.51 -12.42
C ILE A 496 -17.27 0.48 -10.89
N ALA A 497 -18.42 0.24 -10.25
CA ALA A 497 -18.48 -0.02 -8.81
C ALA A 497 -17.59 -1.20 -8.41
N HIS A 498 -17.63 -2.28 -9.20
CA HIS A 498 -16.77 -3.44 -8.98
C HIS A 498 -15.28 -3.08 -9.16
N CYS A 499 -14.93 -2.29 -10.18
CA CYS A 499 -13.56 -1.77 -10.34
C CYS A 499 -13.10 -0.95 -9.12
N THR A 500 -13.97 -0.08 -8.57
CA THR A 500 -13.69 0.67 -7.35
C THR A 500 -13.43 -0.27 -6.17
N ALA A 501 -14.29 -1.26 -5.95
CA ALA A 501 -14.07 -2.25 -4.88
C ALA A 501 -12.75 -3.00 -5.05
N ALA A 502 -12.42 -3.43 -6.29
CA ALA A 502 -11.16 -4.11 -6.60
C ALA A 502 -9.93 -3.22 -6.35
N ALA A 503 -10.01 -1.93 -6.68
CA ALA A 503 -8.93 -0.97 -6.42
C ALA A 503 -8.68 -0.80 -4.92
N LEU A 504 -9.72 -0.59 -4.12
CA LEU A 504 -9.63 -0.44 -2.66
C LEU A 504 -9.07 -1.71 -1.99
N VAL A 505 -9.54 -2.89 -2.42
CA VAL A 505 -8.97 -4.18 -1.96
C VAL A 505 -7.50 -4.31 -2.36
N SER A 506 -7.10 -3.79 -3.53
CA SER A 506 -5.71 -3.82 -3.95
C SER A 506 -4.82 -2.90 -3.11
N GLU A 507 -5.28 -1.69 -2.83
CA GLU A 507 -4.58 -0.72 -1.98
C GLU A 507 -4.39 -1.24 -0.55
N ASN A 508 -5.43 -1.87 0.01
CA ASN A 508 -5.37 -2.52 1.32
C ASN A 508 -4.25 -3.55 1.42
N LYS A 509 -3.88 -4.24 0.33
CA LYS A 509 -2.78 -5.22 0.35
C LYS A 509 -1.43 -4.57 0.69
N VAL A 510 -1.21 -3.33 0.25
CA VAL A 510 0.00 -2.57 0.58
C VAL A 510 -0.11 -2.02 2.00
N LEU A 511 -1.27 -1.46 2.38
CA LEU A 511 -1.51 -0.95 3.74
C LEU A 511 -1.44 -2.04 4.83
N CYS A 512 -1.69 -3.30 4.48
CA CYS A 512 -1.52 -4.44 5.38
C CYS A 512 -0.06 -4.82 5.64
N HIS A 513 0.92 -4.21 4.96
CA HIS A 513 2.32 -4.36 5.36
C HIS A 513 2.48 -3.83 6.80
N PRO A 514 3.02 -4.61 7.74
CA PRO A 514 3.12 -4.19 9.13
C PRO A 514 4.09 -3.02 9.26
N ALA A 515 3.68 -1.95 9.94
CA ALA A 515 4.58 -0.84 10.24
C ALA A 515 5.39 -1.12 11.52
N SER A 516 4.84 -1.93 12.43
CA SER A 516 5.48 -2.32 13.71
C SER A 516 6.67 -3.27 13.60
N VAL A 517 7.09 -3.63 12.38
CA VAL A 517 8.33 -4.40 12.14
C VAL A 517 9.47 -3.49 11.68
N ASP A 518 9.20 -2.21 11.46
CA ASP A 518 10.19 -1.20 11.13
C ASP A 518 10.60 -0.41 12.37
N SER A 519 11.85 0.06 12.38
CA SER A 519 12.41 0.90 13.42
C SER A 519 13.64 1.63 12.87
N LEU A 520 13.70 2.94 13.10
CA LEU A 520 14.85 3.78 12.75
C LEU A 520 15.33 4.47 14.01
N SER A 521 16.64 4.40 14.26
CA SER A 521 17.23 5.00 15.45
C SER A 521 17.17 6.53 15.37
N THR A 522 16.58 7.16 16.38
CA THR A 522 16.45 8.61 16.53
C THR A 522 17.29 9.11 17.71
N SER A 523 17.30 10.43 17.94
CA SER A 523 17.94 11.03 19.11
C SER A 523 19.42 10.63 19.27
N ALA A 524 20.14 10.56 18.14
CA ALA A 524 21.55 10.20 18.01
C ALA A 524 21.92 8.87 18.69
N GLY A 525 21.09 7.84 18.52
CA GLY A 525 21.34 6.49 19.06
C GLY A 525 20.73 6.25 20.44
N THR A 526 20.05 7.23 21.03
CA THR A 526 19.41 7.07 22.35
C THR A 526 18.07 6.35 22.23
N GLU A 527 17.31 6.66 21.18
CA GLU A 527 16.06 5.97 20.83
C GLU A 527 16.39 5.03 19.69
N ASP A 528 17.03 3.91 20.02
CA ASP A 528 17.56 2.92 19.07
C ASP A 528 16.53 1.92 18.57
N HIS A 529 15.42 1.76 19.31
CA HIS A 529 14.28 0.94 18.94
C HIS A 529 12.96 1.68 19.17
N VAL A 530 12.07 1.67 18.18
CA VAL A 530 10.78 2.40 18.18
C VAL A 530 9.68 1.54 17.55
N SER A 531 8.42 1.80 17.88
CA SER A 531 7.30 0.92 17.47
C SER A 531 6.63 1.26 16.14
N MET A 532 6.84 2.47 15.62
CA MET A 532 6.11 3.02 14.46
C MET A 532 4.57 2.96 14.62
N GLY A 533 4.07 2.94 15.86
CA GLY A 533 2.67 2.72 16.16
C GLY A 533 1.71 3.76 15.59
N GLY A 534 2.14 5.03 15.45
CA GLY A 534 1.28 6.07 14.89
C GLY A 534 0.97 5.84 13.41
N PHE A 535 1.89 5.25 12.64
CA PHE A 535 1.60 4.83 11.28
C PHE A 535 0.76 3.54 11.25
N SER A 536 1.01 2.60 12.16
CA SER A 536 0.19 1.40 12.35
C SER A 536 -1.29 1.73 12.58
N ALA A 537 -1.57 2.73 13.41
CA ALA A 537 -2.93 3.20 13.68
C ALA A 537 -3.57 3.87 12.46
N ARG A 538 -2.88 4.83 11.81
CA ARG A 538 -3.42 5.55 10.65
C ARG A 538 -3.71 4.62 9.47
N LYS A 539 -2.84 3.65 9.16
CA LYS A 539 -3.11 2.69 8.08
C LYS A 539 -4.25 1.73 8.42
N CYS A 540 -4.42 1.36 9.70
CA CYS A 540 -5.56 0.55 10.13
C CYS A 540 -6.89 1.30 9.91
N LEU A 541 -6.93 2.62 10.16
CA LEU A 541 -8.10 3.46 9.86
C LEU A 541 -8.41 3.47 8.36
N SER A 542 -7.41 3.70 7.50
CA SER A 542 -7.60 3.68 6.05
C SER A 542 -8.11 2.33 5.55
N VAL A 543 -7.56 1.22 6.07
CA VAL A 543 -8.05 -0.12 5.71
C VAL A 543 -9.53 -0.30 6.10
N LEU A 544 -9.94 0.19 7.28
CA LEU A 544 -11.34 0.13 7.71
C LEU A 544 -12.25 0.97 6.81
N GLU A 545 -11.84 2.18 6.43
CA GLU A 545 -12.58 3.04 5.49
C GLU A 545 -12.80 2.34 4.15
N HIS A 546 -11.76 1.71 3.61
CA HIS A 546 -11.86 0.91 2.39
C HIS A 546 -12.76 -0.32 2.55
N VAL A 547 -12.70 -1.01 3.71
CA VAL A 547 -13.57 -2.17 4.00
C VAL A 547 -15.04 -1.76 4.06
N GLU A 548 -15.36 -0.63 4.72
CA GLU A 548 -16.72 -0.07 4.79
C GLU A 548 -17.27 0.23 3.38
N GLN A 549 -16.45 0.85 2.51
CA GLN A 549 -16.85 1.18 1.13
C GLN A 549 -17.05 -0.07 0.26
N VAL A 550 -16.16 -1.07 0.37
CA VAL A 550 -16.30 -2.34 -0.37
C VAL A 550 -17.58 -3.07 0.05
N LEU A 551 -17.85 -3.16 1.35
CA LEU A 551 -19.08 -3.75 1.87
C LEU A 551 -20.33 -2.95 1.49
N ALA A 552 -20.25 -1.63 1.39
CA ALA A 552 -21.34 -0.81 0.87
C ALA A 552 -21.67 -1.15 -0.59
N ILE A 553 -20.64 -1.38 -1.43
CA ILE A 553 -20.83 -1.81 -2.83
C ILE A 553 -21.44 -3.22 -2.88
N GLU A 554 -21.00 -4.15 -2.02
CA GLU A 554 -21.62 -5.48 -1.90
C GLU A 554 -23.09 -5.37 -1.49
N LEU A 555 -23.41 -4.55 -0.50
CA LEU A 555 -24.79 -4.30 -0.08
C LEU A 555 -25.67 -3.77 -1.22
N LEU A 556 -25.15 -2.80 -1.99
CA LEU A 556 -25.88 -2.24 -3.13
C LEU A 556 -26.10 -3.27 -4.24
N THR A 557 -25.07 -4.05 -4.59
CA THR A 557 -25.16 -5.10 -5.62
C THR A 557 -26.09 -6.23 -5.19
N ALA A 558 -26.04 -6.67 -3.94
CA ALA A 558 -26.96 -7.68 -3.42
C ALA A 558 -28.42 -7.18 -3.42
N CYS A 559 -28.67 -5.93 -2.97
CA CYS A 559 -30.00 -5.32 -3.06
C CYS A 559 -30.48 -5.15 -4.51
N GLN A 560 -29.59 -4.85 -5.45
CA GLN A 560 -29.93 -4.77 -6.87
C GLN A 560 -30.27 -6.14 -7.45
N ALA A 561 -29.55 -7.20 -7.06
CA ALA A 561 -29.85 -8.56 -7.48
C ALA A 561 -31.28 -8.99 -7.12
N ILE A 562 -31.80 -8.53 -5.97
CA ILE A 562 -33.20 -8.79 -5.56
C ILE A 562 -34.20 -8.26 -6.59
N GLU A 563 -33.92 -7.11 -7.24
CA GLU A 563 -34.81 -6.54 -8.27
C GLU A 563 -35.04 -7.52 -9.43
N PHE A 564 -33.98 -8.21 -9.85
CA PHE A 564 -34.03 -9.20 -10.95
C PHE A 564 -34.64 -10.54 -10.52
N LEU A 565 -34.77 -10.78 -9.22
CA LEU A 565 -35.39 -11.98 -8.67
C LEU A 565 -36.87 -11.77 -8.31
N ARG A 566 -37.37 -10.52 -8.36
CA ARG A 566 -38.80 -10.25 -8.13
C ARG A 566 -39.66 -11.04 -9.16
N PRO A 567 -40.82 -11.58 -8.74
CA PRO A 567 -41.54 -11.30 -7.49
C PRO A 567 -41.08 -12.11 -6.25
N LEU A 568 -40.03 -12.94 -6.35
CA LEU A 568 -39.55 -13.73 -5.21
C LEU A 568 -39.06 -12.82 -4.07
N LYS A 569 -39.34 -13.24 -2.84
CA LYS A 569 -38.87 -12.58 -1.61
C LYS A 569 -37.77 -13.38 -0.93
N THR A 570 -36.81 -12.65 -0.36
CA THR A 570 -35.82 -13.19 0.59
C THR A 570 -36.46 -13.39 1.98
N THR A 571 -35.68 -13.77 2.98
CA THR A 571 -36.16 -13.90 4.36
C THR A 571 -36.62 -12.54 4.93
N ALA A 572 -37.53 -12.55 5.90
CA ALA A 572 -38.01 -11.33 6.56
C ALA A 572 -36.91 -10.36 7.07
N PRO A 573 -35.84 -10.81 7.78
CA PRO A 573 -34.75 -9.91 8.18
C PRO A 573 -34.00 -9.31 7.00
N LEU A 574 -33.75 -10.07 5.94
CA LEU A 574 -33.02 -9.61 4.75
C LEU A 574 -33.87 -8.67 3.88
N GLU A 575 -35.18 -8.87 3.83
CA GLU A 575 -36.10 -7.92 3.19
C GLU A 575 -36.12 -6.60 3.96
N ALA A 576 -36.04 -6.62 5.30
CA ALA A 576 -35.94 -5.40 6.10
C ALA A 576 -34.66 -4.60 5.79
N VAL A 577 -33.53 -5.28 5.56
CA VAL A 577 -32.28 -4.65 5.09
C VAL A 577 -32.48 -4.00 3.72
N TYR A 578 -33.05 -4.74 2.76
CA TYR A 578 -33.38 -4.20 1.43
C TYR A 578 -34.22 -2.93 1.51
N GLN A 579 -35.27 -2.92 2.35
CA GLN A 579 -36.14 -1.76 2.54
C GLN A 579 -35.38 -0.56 3.14
N VAL A 580 -34.46 -0.78 4.09
CA VAL A 580 -33.62 0.30 4.64
C VAL A 580 -32.72 0.91 3.56
N VAL A 581 -32.07 0.09 2.75
CA VAL A 581 -31.23 0.57 1.63
C VAL A 581 -32.07 1.34 0.61
N ARG A 582 -33.26 0.84 0.26
CA ARG A 582 -34.14 1.48 -0.73
C ARG A 582 -34.74 2.82 -0.30
N LYS A 583 -34.72 3.15 0.99
CA LYS A 583 -35.08 4.48 1.49
C LYS A 583 -34.06 5.56 1.12
N VAL A 584 -32.80 5.19 0.90
CA VAL A 584 -31.72 6.14 0.63
C VAL A 584 -31.10 5.96 -0.77
N VAL A 585 -31.21 4.78 -1.36
CA VAL A 585 -30.69 4.47 -2.71
C VAL A 585 -31.74 3.73 -3.54
N ALA A 586 -32.20 4.36 -4.62
CA ALA A 586 -33.18 3.79 -5.54
C ALA A 586 -32.63 2.58 -6.33
N PRO A 587 -33.50 1.69 -6.87
CA PRO A 587 -33.07 0.64 -7.81
C PRO A 587 -32.27 1.19 -9.00
N TRP A 588 -31.31 0.42 -9.51
CA TRP A 588 -30.46 0.81 -10.65
C TRP A 588 -31.07 0.37 -11.99
N ASN A 589 -32.10 1.10 -12.44
CA ASN A 589 -32.82 0.76 -13.69
C ASN A 589 -32.17 1.33 -14.95
N LYS A 590 -31.31 2.35 -14.80
CA LYS A 590 -30.51 2.98 -15.86
C LYS A 590 -29.29 3.62 -15.23
N ASP A 591 -28.24 3.81 -15.99
CA ASP A 591 -27.02 4.43 -15.47
C ASP A 591 -27.28 5.86 -14.96
N ARG A 592 -26.72 6.14 -13.79
CA ARG A 592 -26.69 7.45 -13.14
C ARG A 592 -25.34 7.65 -12.45
N PHE A 593 -25.15 8.80 -11.83
CA PHE A 593 -23.95 9.05 -11.04
C PHE A 593 -23.94 8.15 -9.78
N MET A 594 -23.01 7.19 -9.73
CA MET A 594 -22.99 6.13 -8.70
C MET A 594 -22.37 6.54 -7.36
N ALA A 595 -21.44 7.49 -7.35
CA ALA A 595 -20.68 7.82 -6.14
C ALA A 595 -21.59 8.25 -4.95
N PRO A 596 -22.65 9.06 -5.15
CA PRO A 596 -23.57 9.40 -4.06
C PRO A 596 -24.29 8.19 -3.47
N ASP A 597 -24.60 7.16 -4.27
CA ASP A 597 -25.26 5.95 -3.80
C ASP A 597 -24.31 5.10 -2.94
N ILE A 598 -23.04 4.98 -3.36
CA ILE A 598 -21.99 4.32 -2.57
C ILE A 598 -21.78 5.05 -1.25
N GLU A 599 -21.74 6.39 -1.27
CA GLU A 599 -21.58 7.21 -0.07
C GLU A 599 -22.78 7.04 0.88
N ALA A 600 -24.02 7.05 0.36
CA ALA A 600 -25.22 6.84 1.15
C ALA A 600 -25.24 5.45 1.82
N ALA A 601 -24.88 4.40 1.08
CA ALA A 601 -24.76 3.06 1.64
C ALA A 601 -23.62 2.94 2.67
N THR A 602 -22.49 3.60 2.43
CA THR A 602 -21.38 3.65 3.39
C THR A 602 -21.80 4.33 4.69
N LYS A 603 -22.55 5.44 4.61
CA LYS A 603 -23.10 6.13 5.79
C LYS A 603 -24.08 5.25 6.57
N LEU A 604 -24.93 4.46 5.90
CA LEU A 604 -25.81 3.49 6.58
C LEU A 604 -25.00 2.47 7.39
N LEU A 605 -23.88 1.98 6.83
CA LEU A 605 -23.01 1.04 7.53
C LEU A 605 -22.31 1.70 8.72
N GLN A 606 -21.77 2.92 8.56
CA GLN A 606 -21.13 3.67 9.64
C GLN A 606 -22.10 4.02 10.77
N GLN A 607 -23.40 4.15 10.47
CA GLN A 607 -24.47 4.39 11.44
C GLN A 607 -25.02 3.10 12.06
N GLU A 608 -24.56 1.92 11.62
CA GLU A 608 -25.02 0.59 12.03
C GLU A 608 -26.49 0.29 11.71
N GLU A 609 -27.11 1.01 10.77
CA GLU A 609 -28.54 0.85 10.48
C GLU A 609 -28.88 -0.56 9.97
N VAL A 610 -27.97 -1.18 9.20
CA VAL A 610 -28.12 -2.57 8.72
C VAL A 610 -28.09 -3.56 9.88
N TRP A 611 -27.25 -3.34 10.90
CA TRP A 611 -27.22 -4.20 12.08
C TRP A 611 -28.45 -4.00 12.96
N LYS A 612 -28.80 -2.74 13.24
CA LYS A 612 -29.94 -2.37 14.10
C LYS A 612 -31.25 -2.98 13.59
N ILE A 613 -31.47 -3.00 12.27
CA ILE A 613 -32.73 -3.51 11.71
C ILE A 613 -32.86 -5.04 11.83
N VAL A 614 -31.74 -5.78 11.75
CA VAL A 614 -31.77 -7.25 11.85
C VAL A 614 -31.66 -7.77 13.27
N LYS A 615 -31.07 -7.01 14.20
CA LYS A 615 -30.83 -7.46 15.58
C LYS A 615 -32.07 -8.07 16.26
N PRO A 616 -33.28 -7.48 16.18
CA PRO A 616 -34.48 -8.09 16.79
C PRO A 616 -34.82 -9.49 16.24
N TYR A 617 -34.53 -9.75 14.97
CA TYR A 617 -34.75 -11.06 14.34
C TYR A 617 -33.73 -12.10 14.81
N ILE A 618 -32.48 -11.69 15.00
CA ILE A 618 -31.40 -12.51 15.56
C ILE A 618 -31.70 -12.86 17.01
N ASP A 619 -32.08 -11.87 17.83
CA ASP A 619 -32.45 -12.08 19.24
C ASP A 619 -33.63 -13.06 19.35
N LYS A 620 -34.65 -12.92 18.49
CA LYS A 620 -35.80 -13.84 18.43
C LYS A 620 -35.37 -15.27 18.09
N PHE A 621 -34.46 -15.45 17.12
CA PHE A 621 -33.93 -16.76 16.76
C PHE A 621 -33.25 -17.45 17.97
N HIS A 622 -32.50 -16.70 18.79
CA HIS A 622 -31.85 -17.24 19.99
C HIS A 622 -32.81 -17.58 21.13
N SER A 623 -33.99 -16.95 21.17
CA SER A 623 -34.99 -17.21 22.22
C SER A 623 -35.77 -18.51 22.04
N ILE A 624 -35.65 -19.18 20.88
CA ILE A 624 -36.42 -20.38 20.54
C ILE A 624 -35.47 -21.59 20.46
N PRO A 625 -35.80 -22.74 21.07
CA PRO A 625 -35.05 -23.97 20.86
C PRO A 625 -35.33 -24.49 19.44
N ILE A 626 -34.44 -24.15 18.51
CA ILE A 626 -34.54 -24.58 17.12
C ILE A 626 -33.99 -26.00 17.01
N ILE A 627 -34.87 -26.94 16.67
CA ILE A 627 -34.48 -28.31 16.32
C ILE A 627 -33.83 -28.22 14.93
N GLU A 628 -32.55 -28.56 14.82
CA GLU A 628 -31.90 -28.68 13.51
C GLU A 628 -32.48 -29.88 12.77
N THR A 629 -33.49 -29.65 11.94
CA THR A 629 -34.07 -30.69 11.08
C THR A 629 -33.09 -31.00 9.95
N PRO A 630 -32.66 -32.26 9.75
CA PRO A 630 -31.82 -32.62 8.62
C PRO A 630 -32.55 -32.31 7.31
N VAL A 631 -32.06 -31.34 6.54
CA VAL A 631 -32.62 -31.05 5.22
C VAL A 631 -32.26 -32.22 4.31
N MET A 632 -33.25 -33.08 3.99
CA MET A 632 -33.04 -34.25 3.13
C MET A 632 -32.57 -33.84 1.73
N SER A 633 -31.49 -34.47 1.25
CA SER A 633 -30.97 -34.23 -0.10
C SER A 633 -31.81 -34.98 -1.15
N PRO A 634 -32.19 -34.34 -2.28
CA PRO A 634 -32.94 -35.00 -3.35
C PRO A 634 -32.17 -36.15 -4.02
N THR A 635 -30.84 -36.10 -4.00
CA THR A 635 -29.99 -37.14 -4.61
C THR A 635 -30.03 -38.47 -3.83
N ALA A 636 -30.51 -38.46 -2.58
CA ALA A 636 -30.72 -39.68 -1.80
C ALA A 636 -31.95 -40.48 -2.28
N ILE A 637 -32.90 -39.86 -2.99
CA ILE A 637 -34.17 -40.49 -3.38
C ILE A 637 -34.04 -41.28 -4.70
N GLN A 638 -33.05 -41.00 -5.54
CA GLN A 638 -32.93 -41.64 -6.86
C GLN A 638 -32.36 -43.08 -6.85
N LYS A 639 -31.98 -43.64 -5.70
CA LYS A 639 -31.40 -45.00 -5.62
C LYS A 639 -32.28 -46.09 -4.99
N SER A 640 -33.53 -45.81 -4.62
CA SER A 640 -34.44 -46.85 -4.08
C SER A 640 -35.53 -47.31 -5.06
N GLY A 641 -35.31 -47.15 -6.37
CA GLY A 641 -36.14 -47.75 -7.41
C GLY A 641 -35.67 -49.15 -7.77
N ARG A 642 -35.76 -50.12 -6.84
CA ARG A 642 -35.79 -51.59 -7.04
C ARG A 642 -35.61 -52.29 -5.70
N ASN A 643 -36.72 -52.65 -5.06
CA ASN A 643 -37.00 -53.98 -4.51
C ASN A 643 -38.26 -53.90 -3.64
N GLY A 644 -39.16 -54.85 -3.86
CA GLY A 644 -40.49 -54.88 -3.27
C GLY A 644 -40.52 -55.21 -1.77
N LEU A 645 -41.70 -54.97 -1.20
CA LEU A 645 -42.34 -55.71 -0.10
C LEU A 645 -41.38 -56.36 0.92
N ILE A 646 -41.08 -55.68 2.03
CA ILE A 646 -41.07 -56.29 3.38
C ILE A 646 -41.45 -55.19 4.41
N GLU A 647 -42.50 -55.47 5.18
CA GLU A 647 -42.98 -54.70 6.35
C GLU A 647 -42.05 -54.85 7.57
N ASN A 648 -42.09 -53.84 8.45
CA ASN A 648 -41.89 -53.86 9.91
C ASN A 648 -40.71 -54.67 10.51
N ILE A 649 -39.85 -53.98 11.27
CA ILE A 649 -39.64 -54.13 12.73
C ILE A 649 -38.50 -53.21 13.19
N ALA A 650 -38.71 -52.57 14.33
CA ALA A 650 -37.80 -51.64 15.00
C ALA A 650 -36.73 -52.32 15.87
N SER A 651 -35.67 -51.54 16.16
CA SER A 651 -34.79 -51.52 17.36
C SER A 651 -33.28 -51.79 17.12
N PRO A 652 -32.39 -51.19 17.95
CA PRO A 652 -31.05 -50.77 17.57
C PRO A 652 -29.95 -51.70 18.11
N ILE A 653 -28.86 -51.89 17.37
CA ILE A 653 -27.67 -52.59 17.90
C ILE A 653 -26.39 -51.79 17.66
N GLN A 654 -25.58 -51.84 18.73
CA GLN A 654 -24.42 -51.07 19.11
C GLN A 654 -23.21 -51.16 18.15
N LEU A 655 -22.45 -50.07 18.19
CA LEU A 655 -21.06 -49.94 17.74
C LEU A 655 -20.15 -51.02 18.37
N HIS A 656 -19.34 -51.65 17.54
CA HIS A 656 -18.06 -52.24 17.96
C HIS A 656 -16.92 -51.77 17.05
N HIS A 657 -15.90 -51.22 17.70
CA HIS A 657 -14.57 -50.94 17.18
C HIS A 657 -13.93 -52.15 16.50
N TRP A 658 -13.08 -51.92 15.49
CA TRP A 658 -11.89 -52.73 15.24
C TRP A 658 -10.81 -51.95 14.45
N GLU A 659 -9.61 -51.91 15.02
CA GLU A 659 -8.35 -51.49 14.38
C GLU A 659 -7.66 -52.72 13.77
N HIS A 660 -7.06 -52.61 12.57
CA HIS A 660 -5.62 -52.88 12.34
C HIS A 660 -5.17 -52.86 10.85
N ARG A 661 -4.09 -52.08 10.63
CA ARG A 661 -2.88 -52.23 9.77
C ARG A 661 -2.89 -52.87 8.35
N LYS A 662 -2.38 -52.04 7.41
CA LYS A 662 -1.30 -52.22 6.39
C LYS A 662 -1.21 -53.51 5.54
N SER A 663 -1.25 -53.35 4.20
CA SER A 663 -0.14 -53.68 3.26
C SER A 663 -0.43 -53.27 1.81
N LEU A 664 0.61 -52.89 1.06
CA LEU A 664 0.64 -52.49 -0.36
C LEU A 664 0.53 -53.68 -1.35
N HIS A 665 -0.08 -53.48 -2.53
CA HIS A 665 0.61 -53.50 -3.85
C HIS A 665 -0.33 -53.26 -5.06
N HIS A 666 0.11 -52.31 -5.92
CA HIS A 666 0.01 -52.15 -7.40
C HIS A 666 -1.29 -52.47 -8.19
N TRP A 667 -1.74 -51.53 -9.04
CA TRP A 667 -1.80 -51.65 -10.52
C TRP A 667 -2.09 -50.29 -11.20
N GLU A 668 -1.97 -50.27 -12.54
CA GLU A 668 -1.50 -49.20 -13.44
C GLU A 668 -2.44 -48.04 -13.83
N HIS A 669 -1.82 -47.09 -14.54
CA HIS A 669 -2.26 -45.80 -15.11
C HIS A 669 -3.64 -45.72 -15.79
N LYS A 670 -4.34 -44.59 -15.52
CA LYS A 670 -5.05 -43.81 -16.55
C LYS A 670 -4.79 -42.31 -16.37
N THR A 671 -4.55 -41.65 -17.50
CA THR A 671 -4.09 -40.29 -17.73
C THR A 671 -5.21 -39.24 -17.62
N LEU A 672 -5.01 -38.21 -16.79
CA LEU A 672 -5.66 -36.88 -16.82
C LEU A 672 -4.70 -35.87 -16.15
N PRO A 673 -4.57 -34.60 -16.61
CA PRO A 673 -3.62 -33.66 -16.04
C PRO A 673 -4.09 -33.20 -14.65
N ALA A 674 -3.41 -33.64 -13.60
CA ALA A 674 -3.67 -33.26 -12.22
C ALA A 674 -3.01 -31.91 -11.91
N ILE A 675 -3.83 -30.92 -11.52
CA ILE A 675 -3.38 -29.74 -10.77
C ILE A 675 -3.19 -30.22 -9.31
N TYR A 676 -1.95 -30.26 -8.82
CA TYR A 676 -1.66 -30.67 -7.45
C TYR A 676 -1.73 -29.46 -6.49
N HIS A 677 -2.71 -29.46 -5.58
CA HIS A 677 -2.68 -28.66 -4.36
C HIS A 677 -2.10 -29.49 -3.21
N TRP A 678 -1.05 -29.02 -2.54
CA TRP A 678 -0.55 -29.63 -1.30
C TRP A 678 -0.79 -28.72 -0.10
N LYS A 679 -1.51 -29.25 0.89
CA LYS A 679 -1.52 -28.78 2.29
C LYS A 679 -0.47 -29.60 3.04
N HIS A 680 0.48 -29.00 3.77
CA HIS A 680 0.89 -29.55 5.07
C HIS A 680 1.68 -28.58 5.98
N ARG A 681 1.63 -28.96 7.27
CA ARG A 681 2.02 -28.34 8.54
C ARG A 681 3.46 -27.79 8.62
N LYS A 682 3.59 -26.70 9.39
CA LYS A 682 4.77 -26.15 10.09
C LYS A 682 6.09 -26.92 9.88
N SER A 683 6.89 -26.52 8.89
CA SER A 683 8.35 -26.63 8.92
C SER A 683 8.96 -25.33 8.37
N ASN A 684 10.01 -24.82 9.02
CA ASN A 684 10.64 -23.52 8.72
C ASN A 684 11.63 -23.55 7.54
N SER A 685 11.54 -24.56 6.67
CA SER A 685 12.24 -24.62 5.39
C SER A 685 11.54 -25.65 4.50
N ALA A 686 11.37 -25.32 3.22
CA ALA A 686 10.83 -26.23 2.20
C ALA A 686 11.89 -26.38 1.11
N LEU A 687 12.40 -27.60 0.93
CA LEU A 687 13.31 -27.99 -0.15
C LEU A 687 12.55 -28.98 -1.04
N HIS A 688 12.35 -28.65 -2.31
CA HIS A 688 11.57 -29.47 -3.25
C HIS A 688 12.47 -30.00 -4.38
N TYR A 689 12.46 -31.33 -4.61
CA TYR A 689 13.22 -32.03 -5.67
C TYR A 689 12.26 -32.61 -6.73
N TRP A 690 12.63 -32.56 -8.03
CA TRP A 690 11.79 -33.04 -9.13
C TRP A 690 12.59 -33.67 -10.28
N GLU A 691 12.15 -34.81 -10.84
CA GLU A 691 12.67 -35.47 -12.05
C GLU A 691 11.51 -35.84 -13.04
N HIS A 692 11.65 -35.44 -14.33
CA HIS A 692 10.91 -35.92 -15.56
C HIS A 692 9.36 -35.76 -15.64
N GLN A 693 8.60 -35.88 -16.76
CA GLN A 693 8.68 -35.61 -18.21
C GLN A 693 7.25 -35.15 -18.66
N SER A 694 6.93 -33.85 -18.66
CA SER A 694 5.75 -33.28 -19.36
C SER A 694 5.80 -31.74 -19.30
N SER A 695 5.06 -31.00 -20.13
CA SER A 695 5.00 -29.53 -20.07
C SER A 695 4.39 -29.04 -18.75
N PHE A 696 5.03 -28.10 -18.06
CA PHE A 696 4.61 -27.60 -16.75
C PHE A 696 4.40 -26.08 -16.77
N GLN A 697 3.29 -25.59 -16.23
CA GLN A 697 3.12 -24.17 -15.91
C GLN A 697 3.25 -24.01 -14.40
N PHE A 698 4.21 -23.21 -13.96
CA PHE A 698 4.37 -22.86 -12.54
C PHE A 698 3.76 -21.49 -12.30
N TYR A 699 2.80 -21.44 -11.39
CA TYR A 699 2.25 -20.21 -10.84
C TYR A 699 2.72 -20.10 -9.39
N ILE A 700 3.62 -19.15 -9.10
CA ILE A 700 3.94 -18.80 -7.72
C ILE A 700 2.87 -17.81 -7.26
N ILE A 701 1.90 -18.31 -6.52
CA ILE A 701 0.81 -17.50 -5.95
C ILE A 701 1.11 -17.32 -4.46
N ARG A 702 1.33 -16.05 -4.05
CA ARG A 702 1.36 -15.54 -2.67
C ARG A 702 1.46 -16.59 -1.55
N TYR A 703 2.67 -16.82 -1.02
CA TYR A 703 2.85 -17.45 0.28
C TYR A 703 3.73 -16.58 1.18
N ILE A 704 3.28 -16.38 2.43
CA ILE A 704 4.07 -15.82 3.53
C ILE A 704 4.91 -16.98 4.08
N ILE A 705 6.16 -17.06 3.62
CA ILE A 705 7.16 -18.02 4.10
C ILE A 705 8.42 -17.21 4.41
N SER A 706 9.04 -17.42 5.57
CA SER A 706 10.19 -16.63 6.04
C SER A 706 11.39 -16.66 5.08
N SER A 707 11.53 -17.73 4.29
CA SER A 707 12.43 -17.85 3.14
C SER A 707 11.96 -19.00 2.26
N PHE A 708 12.14 -18.89 0.94
CA PHE A 708 11.74 -19.95 0.01
C PHE A 708 12.92 -20.37 -0.89
N GLN A 709 13.18 -21.68 -0.94
CA GLN A 709 14.18 -22.29 -1.82
C GLN A 709 13.48 -23.23 -2.81
N LEU A 710 13.67 -23.01 -4.11
CA LEU A 710 13.19 -23.93 -5.15
C LEU A 710 14.38 -24.51 -5.91
N CYS A 711 14.53 -25.83 -5.87
CA CYS A 711 15.66 -26.53 -6.47
C CYS A 711 15.20 -27.50 -7.57
N ILE A 712 15.51 -27.22 -8.84
CA ILE A 712 15.27 -28.13 -9.95
C ILE A 712 16.58 -28.86 -10.25
N PHE A 713 16.61 -30.18 -10.06
CA PHE A 713 17.75 -31.03 -10.38
C PHE A 713 17.43 -31.92 -11.59
N GLY A 714 18.35 -32.01 -12.56
CA GLY A 714 18.22 -32.95 -13.69
C GLY A 714 17.92 -32.32 -15.06
N ASN A 715 17.45 -33.13 -16.01
CA ASN A 715 17.26 -32.72 -17.40
C ASN A 715 15.81 -32.27 -17.67
N VAL A 716 15.58 -30.97 -17.90
CA VAL A 716 14.26 -30.41 -18.24
C VAL A 716 14.13 -30.37 -19.77
N ALA A 717 13.22 -31.16 -20.34
CA ALA A 717 13.07 -31.31 -21.81
C ALA A 717 11.77 -30.72 -22.40
N SER A 718 10.91 -30.14 -21.56
CA SER A 718 9.58 -29.64 -21.93
C SER A 718 9.45 -28.14 -21.70
N PRO A 719 8.64 -27.42 -22.51
CA PRO A 719 8.31 -26.02 -22.26
C PRO A 719 7.72 -25.83 -20.88
N PHE A 720 8.30 -24.88 -20.14
CA PHE A 720 7.73 -24.38 -18.91
C PHE A 720 7.63 -22.86 -18.98
N HIS A 721 6.55 -22.35 -18.40
CA HIS A 721 6.39 -20.93 -18.16
C HIS A 721 6.30 -20.73 -16.65
N LEU A 722 7.14 -19.87 -16.11
CA LEU A 722 7.01 -19.39 -14.73
C LEU A 722 6.32 -18.03 -14.81
N PHE A 723 5.15 -17.92 -14.19
CA PHE A 723 4.46 -16.65 -14.02
C PHE A 723 4.52 -16.27 -12.54
N SER A 724 5.01 -15.06 -12.25
CA SER A 724 4.74 -14.42 -10.97
C SER A 724 3.40 -13.69 -11.07
N ILE A 725 2.51 -13.91 -10.12
CA ILE A 725 1.27 -13.14 -9.99
C ILE A 725 1.31 -12.39 -8.66
N GLY A 726 1.79 -11.16 -8.71
CA GLY A 726 1.90 -10.23 -7.59
C GLY A 726 3.27 -10.17 -6.92
N ASN A 727 3.46 -9.15 -6.07
CA ASN A 727 4.74 -8.86 -5.43
C ASN A 727 5.11 -9.95 -4.41
N ILE A 728 6.24 -10.63 -4.63
CA ILE A 728 6.81 -11.59 -3.69
C ILE A 728 7.63 -10.78 -2.66
N SER A 729 7.18 -10.82 -1.40
CA SER A 729 7.67 -10.01 -0.28
C SER A 729 8.57 -10.79 0.69
N SER A 730 9.19 -11.89 0.25
CA SER A 730 10.07 -12.71 1.09
C SER A 730 11.34 -13.07 0.34
N PRO A 731 12.49 -13.22 1.04
CA PRO A 731 13.73 -13.61 0.39
C PRO A 731 13.59 -14.96 -0.31
N PHE A 732 14.01 -14.99 -1.57
CA PHE A 732 13.79 -16.12 -2.47
C PHE A 732 15.10 -16.59 -3.07
N GLN A 733 15.38 -17.89 -2.98
CA GLN A 733 16.50 -18.51 -3.69
C GLN A 733 15.99 -19.56 -4.67
N PHE A 734 16.52 -19.55 -5.88
CA PHE A 734 16.14 -20.49 -6.92
C PHE A 734 17.37 -21.17 -7.51
N TYR A 735 17.40 -22.49 -7.48
CA TYR A 735 18.49 -23.30 -7.99
C TYR A 735 18.00 -24.15 -9.17
N ILE A 736 18.61 -24.01 -10.34
CA ILE A 736 18.51 -25.01 -11.41
C ILE A 736 19.88 -25.66 -11.57
N ILE A 737 19.97 -26.96 -11.33
CA ILE A 737 21.21 -27.72 -11.45
C ILE A 737 21.01 -28.86 -12.45
N GLY A 738 21.54 -28.74 -13.66
CA GLY A 738 21.36 -29.76 -14.71
C GLY A 738 21.30 -29.23 -16.15
N THR A 739 20.65 -29.96 -17.06
CA THR A 739 20.50 -29.54 -18.47
C THR A 739 19.06 -29.12 -18.78
N ILE A 740 18.86 -27.87 -19.19
CA ILE A 740 17.58 -27.38 -19.70
C ILE A 740 17.61 -27.46 -21.23
N LYS A 741 16.67 -28.15 -21.86
CA LYS A 741 16.49 -28.25 -23.32
C LYS A 741 15.03 -27.95 -23.68
N VAL A 742 14.74 -26.72 -24.07
CA VAL A 742 13.35 -26.30 -24.31
C VAL A 742 13.23 -25.53 -25.63
N PRO A 743 12.47 -26.02 -26.62
CA PRO A 743 12.13 -25.24 -27.81
C PRO A 743 10.87 -24.38 -27.57
N PHE A 744 10.95 -23.09 -27.89
CA PHE A 744 9.84 -22.14 -27.96
C PHE A 744 9.66 -21.69 -29.41
N SER A 745 8.74 -22.34 -30.13
CA SER A 745 8.49 -22.10 -31.55
C SER A 745 7.02 -21.70 -31.80
N SER A 746 6.76 -20.68 -32.62
CA SER A 746 5.39 -20.34 -33.06
C SER A 746 5.34 -20.03 -34.56
N THR A 747 4.24 -20.41 -35.23
CA THR A 747 4.02 -20.15 -36.66
C THR A 747 3.38 -18.78 -36.95
N SER A 748 2.68 -18.18 -35.98
CA SER A 748 2.09 -16.82 -36.06
C SER A 748 1.72 -16.31 -34.67
N LEU A 749 2.11 -15.07 -34.32
CA LEU A 749 1.73 -14.41 -33.05
C LEU A 749 0.71 -13.30 -33.32
N GLY A 750 -0.52 -13.46 -32.81
CA GLY A 750 -1.59 -12.46 -32.87
C GLY A 750 -1.39 -11.26 -31.93
N PRO A 751 -2.29 -10.27 -31.94
CA PRO A 751 -2.22 -9.11 -31.05
C PRO A 751 -2.40 -9.56 -29.58
N SER A 752 -1.36 -9.36 -28.79
CA SER A 752 -1.17 -9.77 -27.38
C SER A 752 -0.70 -11.22 -27.14
N LYS A 753 0.63 -11.38 -27.07
CA LYS A 753 1.42 -12.14 -26.06
C LYS A 753 2.88 -12.26 -26.54
N SER A 754 3.85 -11.82 -25.74
CA SER A 754 5.29 -12.06 -26.00
C SER A 754 5.63 -13.53 -25.71
N LEU A 755 6.46 -14.17 -26.52
CA LEU A 755 6.92 -15.53 -26.27
C LEU A 755 8.16 -15.44 -25.35
N SER A 756 8.02 -15.84 -24.09
CA SER A 756 9.08 -15.73 -23.07
C SER A 756 9.04 -16.84 -22.01
N VAL A 757 10.20 -17.10 -21.38
CA VAL A 757 10.36 -18.10 -20.31
C VAL A 757 9.87 -17.52 -18.99
N LEU A 758 10.25 -16.28 -18.68
CA LEU A 758 9.77 -15.51 -17.53
C LEU A 758 9.23 -14.16 -18.04
N HIS A 759 7.94 -13.91 -17.83
CA HIS A 759 7.24 -12.71 -18.29
C HIS A 759 6.69 -11.94 -17.10
N HIS A 760 7.00 -10.63 -16.98
CA HIS A 760 6.52 -9.75 -15.90
C HIS A 760 6.87 -10.29 -14.50
N TRP A 761 8.14 -10.15 -14.12
CA TRP A 761 8.67 -10.76 -12.91
C TRP A 761 9.12 -9.67 -11.94
N ASP A 762 8.20 -9.17 -11.12
CA ASP A 762 8.44 -8.02 -10.23
C ASP A 762 8.55 -8.48 -8.76
N HIS A 763 9.59 -8.02 -8.05
CA HIS A 763 9.89 -8.42 -6.65
C HIS A 763 10.19 -7.23 -5.74
N GLN A 764 9.69 -7.31 -4.51
CA GLN A 764 9.87 -6.32 -3.44
C GLN A 764 10.72 -6.84 -2.28
N SER A 765 11.48 -7.91 -2.50
CA SER A 765 12.40 -8.47 -1.51
C SER A 765 13.63 -9.07 -2.17
N PRO A 766 14.77 -9.19 -1.44
CA PRO A 766 15.99 -9.68 -2.05
C PRO A 766 15.86 -11.10 -2.58
N PHE A 767 16.38 -11.36 -3.77
CA PHE A 767 16.35 -12.72 -4.34
C PHE A 767 17.69 -13.13 -4.95
N GLN A 768 17.96 -14.44 -4.92
CA GLN A 768 19.14 -15.03 -5.55
C GLN A 768 18.73 -16.15 -6.50
N PHE A 769 19.35 -16.21 -7.66
CA PHE A 769 19.04 -17.19 -8.68
C PHE A 769 20.34 -17.86 -9.12
N TYR A 770 20.39 -19.18 -9.04
CA TYR A 770 21.57 -20.00 -9.31
C TYR A 770 21.21 -20.98 -10.42
N ILE A 771 21.80 -20.83 -11.59
CA ILE A 771 21.71 -21.81 -12.67
C ILE A 771 23.07 -22.46 -12.86
N ILE A 772 23.21 -23.73 -12.52
CA ILE A 772 24.46 -24.46 -12.62
C ILE A 772 24.29 -25.63 -13.60
N GLY A 773 24.90 -25.56 -14.79
CA GLY A 773 24.81 -26.62 -15.78
C GLY A 773 24.64 -26.13 -17.22
N THR A 774 23.85 -26.84 -18.03
CA THR A 774 23.74 -26.56 -19.48
C THR A 774 22.34 -26.05 -19.85
N ILE A 775 22.21 -24.80 -20.28
CA ILE A 775 20.96 -24.24 -20.81
C ILE A 775 20.98 -24.30 -22.33
N LYS A 776 19.99 -24.93 -22.96
CA LYS A 776 19.79 -25.03 -24.42
C LYS A 776 18.34 -24.66 -24.76
N VAL A 777 18.07 -23.39 -25.02
CA VAL A 777 16.70 -22.91 -25.29
C VAL A 777 16.64 -22.28 -26.67
N HIS A 778 15.77 -22.75 -27.55
CA HIS A 778 15.66 -22.19 -28.90
C HIS A 778 14.35 -21.41 -29.03
N PHE A 779 14.45 -20.13 -29.37
CA PHE A 779 13.30 -19.27 -29.67
C PHE A 779 13.20 -19.08 -31.17
N SER A 780 12.07 -19.48 -31.77
CA SER A 780 11.86 -19.35 -33.22
C SER A 780 10.45 -18.86 -33.58
N SER A 781 10.35 -18.01 -34.60
CA SER A 781 9.07 -17.58 -35.16
C SER A 781 9.14 -17.36 -36.68
N THR A 782 8.12 -17.76 -37.43
CA THR A 782 8.03 -17.50 -38.88
C THR A 782 7.53 -16.09 -39.20
N SER A 783 6.62 -15.53 -38.39
CA SER A 783 6.13 -14.14 -38.54
C SER A 783 5.64 -13.58 -37.21
N LEU A 784 6.10 -12.38 -36.85
CA LEU A 784 5.64 -11.64 -35.67
C LEU A 784 4.60 -10.60 -36.12
N GLY A 785 3.33 -10.75 -35.72
CA GLY A 785 2.30 -9.72 -35.86
C GLY A 785 2.55 -8.49 -34.97
N PRO A 786 1.58 -7.58 -34.75
CA PRO A 786 1.70 -6.39 -33.89
C PRO A 786 1.85 -6.67 -32.37
N SER A 787 2.57 -7.73 -32.01
CA SER A 787 2.92 -8.17 -30.65
C SER A 787 4.23 -7.54 -30.14
N LYS A 788 4.54 -7.66 -28.85
CA LYS A 788 5.53 -6.80 -28.16
C LYS A 788 7.02 -7.22 -28.28
N SER A 789 7.40 -8.51 -28.32
CA SER A 789 8.80 -8.98 -28.56
C SER A 789 8.92 -10.53 -28.52
N LEU A 790 10.06 -11.07 -28.98
CA LEU A 790 10.52 -12.43 -28.65
C LEU A 790 11.69 -12.32 -27.67
N SER A 791 11.50 -12.73 -26.42
CA SER A 791 12.53 -12.57 -25.39
C SER A 791 12.55 -13.68 -24.35
N ALA A 792 13.72 -13.98 -23.76
CA ALA A 792 13.76 -15.01 -22.71
C ALA A 792 13.19 -14.49 -21.39
N LEU A 793 13.63 -13.29 -20.97
CA LEU A 793 13.15 -12.58 -19.79
C LEU A 793 12.57 -11.22 -20.21
N HIS A 794 11.26 -11.07 -20.10
CA HIS A 794 10.52 -9.90 -20.57
C HIS A 794 9.93 -9.10 -19.41
N HIS A 795 10.27 -7.82 -19.30
CA HIS A 795 9.73 -6.84 -18.35
C HIS A 795 9.97 -7.24 -16.89
N TRP A 796 11.08 -6.76 -16.34
CA TRP A 796 11.49 -7.03 -14.96
C TRP A 796 11.67 -5.67 -14.27
N ASP A 797 10.70 -5.27 -13.44
CA ASP A 797 10.74 -4.03 -12.66
C ASP A 797 10.84 -4.38 -11.17
N HIS A 798 11.96 -4.01 -10.54
CA HIS A 798 12.28 -4.48 -9.20
C HIS A 798 12.75 -3.35 -8.28
N GLN A 799 12.30 -3.46 -7.04
CA GLN A 799 12.54 -2.47 -5.98
C GLN A 799 13.39 -3.04 -4.84
N SER A 800 14.13 -4.12 -5.07
CA SER A 800 14.98 -4.75 -4.04
C SER A 800 16.23 -5.41 -4.61
N PRO A 801 17.31 -5.57 -3.83
CA PRO A 801 18.57 -6.10 -4.36
C PRO A 801 18.47 -7.55 -4.86
N PHE A 802 19.15 -7.89 -5.96
CA PHE A 802 19.19 -9.29 -6.41
C PHE A 802 20.56 -9.75 -6.90
N GLN A 803 20.75 -11.07 -6.89
CA GLN A 803 21.94 -11.70 -7.43
C GLN A 803 21.58 -12.84 -8.37
N LEU A 804 22.13 -12.84 -9.60
CA LEU A 804 22.00 -13.94 -10.53
C LEU A 804 23.36 -14.58 -10.77
N TYR A 805 23.47 -15.88 -10.51
CA TYR A 805 24.62 -16.72 -10.80
C TYR A 805 24.25 -17.72 -11.88
N ILE A 806 24.88 -17.64 -13.05
CA ILE A 806 24.79 -18.66 -14.10
C ILE A 806 26.16 -19.27 -14.30
N ILE A 807 26.34 -20.53 -13.94
CA ILE A 807 27.61 -21.25 -13.99
C ILE A 807 27.46 -22.47 -14.91
N GLY A 808 28.10 -22.45 -16.08
CA GLY A 808 28.12 -23.59 -17.00
C GLY A 808 28.02 -23.19 -18.48
N THR A 809 27.19 -23.89 -19.26
CA THR A 809 27.08 -23.68 -20.71
C THR A 809 25.71 -23.15 -21.10
N ILE A 810 25.64 -21.92 -21.62
CA ILE A 810 24.41 -21.32 -22.15
C ILE A 810 24.42 -21.43 -23.68
N LYS A 811 23.35 -21.94 -24.29
CA LYS A 811 23.10 -21.95 -25.74
C LYS A 811 21.67 -21.51 -26.03
N VAL A 812 21.47 -20.23 -26.34
CA VAL A 812 20.12 -19.67 -26.53
C VAL A 812 19.97 -19.04 -27.92
N PRO A 813 19.72 -19.83 -28.98
CA PRO A 813 19.47 -19.30 -30.31
C PRO A 813 18.10 -18.63 -30.46
N PHE A 814 18.09 -17.43 -31.02
CA PHE A 814 16.89 -16.69 -31.46
C PHE A 814 16.84 -16.62 -32.98
N THR A 815 15.76 -17.09 -33.60
CA THR A 815 15.57 -17.08 -35.06
C THR A 815 14.21 -16.50 -35.46
N SER A 816 14.18 -15.65 -36.48
CA SER A 816 12.94 -15.16 -37.07
C SER A 816 13.03 -15.02 -38.59
N THR A 817 11.98 -15.37 -39.33
CA THR A 817 11.96 -15.15 -40.80
C THR A 817 11.60 -13.70 -41.12
N SER A 818 10.57 -13.14 -40.49
CA SER A 818 10.21 -11.72 -40.63
C SER A 818 9.77 -11.14 -39.29
N LEU A 819 10.44 -10.05 -38.90
CA LEU A 819 9.99 -9.21 -37.80
C LEU A 819 8.95 -8.23 -38.38
N GLY A 820 7.65 -8.55 -38.31
CA GLY A 820 6.54 -7.59 -38.57
C GLY A 820 6.51 -6.49 -37.49
N THR A 821 5.44 -5.74 -37.22
CA THR A 821 5.43 -4.54 -36.33
C THR A 821 5.84 -4.74 -34.85
N SER A 822 6.39 -5.90 -34.49
CA SER A 822 6.99 -6.23 -33.19
C SER A 822 8.32 -5.51 -32.90
N LYS A 823 8.62 -5.27 -31.61
CA LYS A 823 9.64 -4.31 -31.14
C LYS A 823 11.11 -4.81 -31.17
N SER A 824 11.41 -6.09 -30.88
CA SER A 824 12.80 -6.63 -30.90
C SER A 824 12.90 -8.18 -30.75
N LEU A 825 14.06 -8.75 -31.12
CA LEU A 825 14.52 -10.06 -30.60
C LEU A 825 15.58 -9.79 -29.53
N SER A 826 15.37 -10.26 -28.30
CA SER A 826 16.34 -10.03 -27.21
C SER A 826 16.41 -11.13 -26.17
N LEU A 827 17.53 -11.26 -25.45
CA LEU A 827 17.59 -12.18 -24.31
C LEU A 827 16.85 -11.56 -23.10
N LEU A 828 17.22 -10.32 -22.75
CA LEU A 828 16.63 -9.53 -21.66
C LEU A 828 16.01 -8.24 -22.23
N HIS A 829 14.71 -8.04 -22.03
CA HIS A 829 13.96 -6.92 -22.61
C HIS A 829 13.24 -6.10 -21.54
N HIS A 830 13.46 -4.78 -21.51
CA HIS A 830 12.83 -3.80 -20.62
C HIS A 830 13.07 -4.08 -19.14
N TRP A 831 14.21 -3.63 -18.65
CA TRP A 831 14.64 -3.82 -17.26
C TRP A 831 14.84 -2.45 -16.62
N ASP A 832 13.92 -2.10 -15.72
CA ASP A 832 13.96 -0.83 -14.99
C ASP A 832 14.17 -1.18 -13.51
N TYR A 833 15.22 -0.66 -12.88
CA TYR A 833 15.60 -1.16 -11.55
C TYR A 833 15.99 -0.01 -10.61
N GLN A 834 15.37 -0.02 -9.43
CA GLN A 834 15.51 1.02 -8.40
C GLN A 834 16.36 0.53 -7.19
N SER A 835 17.14 -0.53 -7.37
CA SER A 835 17.94 -1.16 -6.30
C SER A 835 19.22 -1.82 -6.83
N PRO A 836 20.24 -2.04 -5.97
CA PRO A 836 21.51 -2.61 -6.42
C PRO A 836 21.44 -4.07 -6.86
N PHE A 837 22.21 -4.49 -7.86
CA PHE A 837 22.26 -5.90 -8.27
C PHE A 837 23.62 -6.41 -8.72
N HIS A 838 23.81 -7.73 -8.63
CA HIS A 838 24.99 -8.41 -9.15
C HIS A 838 24.65 -9.55 -10.12
N PHE A 839 25.24 -9.56 -11.31
CA PHE A 839 25.21 -10.71 -12.22
C PHE A 839 26.58 -11.39 -12.26
N TYR A 840 26.57 -12.71 -12.19
CA TYR A 840 27.73 -13.56 -12.37
C TYR A 840 27.41 -14.61 -13.42
N ILE A 841 28.03 -14.51 -14.60
CA ILE A 841 27.90 -15.49 -15.68
C ILE A 841 29.27 -16.14 -15.89
N ILE A 842 29.42 -17.40 -15.52
CA ILE A 842 30.70 -18.12 -15.55
C ILE A 842 30.58 -19.34 -16.47
N GLY A 843 31.40 -19.42 -17.52
CA GLY A 843 31.50 -20.59 -18.38
C GLY A 843 31.37 -20.29 -19.88
N ASN A 844 30.74 -21.21 -20.63
CA ASN A 844 30.70 -21.18 -22.10
C ASN A 844 29.32 -20.76 -22.63
N ASN A 845 29.21 -19.50 -23.03
CA ASN A 845 27.95 -18.86 -23.42
C ASN A 845 27.89 -18.66 -24.94
N LYS A 846 26.83 -19.13 -25.59
CA LYS A 846 26.57 -18.95 -27.03
C LYS A 846 25.13 -18.52 -27.29
N VAL A 847 24.90 -17.28 -27.68
CA VAL A 847 23.53 -16.72 -27.86
C VAL A 847 23.44 -16.14 -29.27
N PRO A 848 23.17 -16.96 -30.31
CA PRO A 848 23.09 -16.46 -31.68
C PRO A 848 21.72 -15.83 -31.95
N PHE A 849 21.72 -14.67 -32.61
CA PHE A 849 20.52 -13.99 -33.09
C PHE A 849 20.53 -13.99 -34.62
N THR A 850 19.45 -14.47 -35.25
CA THR A 850 19.36 -14.56 -36.71
C THR A 850 17.99 -14.11 -37.21
N SER A 851 17.96 -13.19 -38.17
CA SER A 851 16.74 -12.77 -38.86
C SER A 851 16.90 -12.76 -40.38
N THR A 852 15.88 -13.07 -41.16
CA THR A 852 15.94 -12.87 -42.62
C THR A 852 15.66 -11.41 -43.00
N SER A 853 14.64 -10.78 -42.41
CA SER A 853 14.32 -9.36 -42.66
C SER A 853 13.91 -8.61 -41.39
N LEU A 854 14.47 -7.42 -41.19
CA LEU A 854 14.12 -6.47 -40.13
C LEU A 854 13.25 -5.35 -40.72
N GLY A 855 11.98 -5.26 -40.35
CA GLY A 855 11.14 -4.11 -40.76
C GLY A 855 11.41 -2.82 -39.94
N PRO A 856 10.66 -1.73 -40.19
CA PRO A 856 10.90 -0.43 -39.55
C PRO A 856 10.66 -0.49 -38.03
N SER A 857 11.60 0.04 -37.23
CA SER A 857 11.69 0.20 -35.76
C SER A 857 12.39 -0.88 -34.92
N LYS A 858 13.21 -1.78 -35.50
CA LYS A 858 13.51 -3.09 -34.86
C LYS A 858 15.01 -3.38 -34.68
N SER A 859 15.38 -3.97 -33.54
CA SER A 859 16.76 -4.35 -33.19
C SER A 859 16.89 -5.84 -32.88
N LEU A 860 18.07 -6.40 -33.16
CA LEU A 860 18.54 -7.65 -32.53
C LEU A 860 19.51 -7.25 -31.43
N SER A 861 19.22 -7.62 -30.19
CA SER A 861 20.06 -7.25 -29.05
C SER A 861 20.15 -8.32 -27.98
N LEU A 862 21.25 -8.37 -27.23
CA LEU A 862 21.30 -9.25 -26.07
C LEU A 862 20.48 -8.63 -24.93
N LEU A 863 20.76 -7.35 -24.61
CA LEU A 863 20.09 -6.57 -23.58
C LEU A 863 19.46 -5.31 -24.21
N HIS A 864 18.15 -5.14 -24.06
CA HIS A 864 17.37 -4.09 -24.71
C HIS A 864 16.58 -3.25 -23.70
N HIS A 865 16.75 -1.93 -23.73
CA HIS A 865 16.03 -0.95 -22.89
C HIS A 865 16.26 -1.15 -21.39
N TRP A 866 17.33 -0.56 -20.87
CA TRP A 866 17.72 -0.67 -19.47
C TRP A 866 17.79 0.73 -18.87
N GLU A 867 16.94 1.02 -17.88
CA GLU A 867 16.92 2.30 -17.16
C GLU A 867 17.20 2.06 -15.67
N GLN A 868 18.29 2.62 -15.14
CA GLN A 868 18.77 2.26 -13.79
C GLN A 868 19.01 3.48 -12.90
N GLN A 869 18.44 3.41 -11.70
CA GLN A 869 18.60 4.44 -10.67
C GLN A 869 19.47 4.00 -9.48
N SER A 870 20.09 2.81 -9.54
CA SER A 870 20.94 2.26 -8.45
C SER A 870 22.20 1.54 -8.95
N PRO A 871 23.27 1.44 -8.13
CA PRO A 871 24.53 0.84 -8.56
C PRO A 871 24.45 -0.65 -8.89
N PHE A 872 25.22 -1.13 -9.87
CA PHE A 872 25.25 -2.56 -10.20
C PHE A 872 26.62 -3.08 -10.62
N HIS A 873 26.81 -4.39 -10.48
CA HIS A 873 28.00 -5.09 -10.95
C HIS A 873 27.65 -6.24 -11.89
N PHE A 874 28.36 -6.34 -13.01
CA PHE A 874 28.22 -7.42 -13.97
C PHE A 874 29.56 -8.14 -14.12
N TYR A 875 29.58 -9.44 -13.88
CA TYR A 875 30.76 -10.29 -14.00
C TYR A 875 30.47 -11.38 -15.02
N ILE A 876 31.21 -11.39 -16.13
CA ILE A 876 31.17 -12.47 -17.10
C ILE A 876 32.56 -13.08 -17.21
N ILE A 877 32.69 -14.36 -16.91
CA ILE A 877 33.97 -15.07 -16.88
C ILE A 877 33.87 -16.32 -17.77
N GLY A 878 34.74 -16.46 -18.76
CA GLY A 878 34.80 -17.64 -19.65
C GLY A 878 34.69 -17.30 -21.13
N THR A 879 34.03 -18.14 -21.91
CA THR A 879 33.88 -17.95 -23.36
C THR A 879 32.51 -17.38 -23.70
N ILE A 880 32.45 -16.22 -24.34
CA ILE A 880 31.20 -15.63 -24.84
C ILE A 880 31.18 -15.67 -26.37
N LYS A 881 30.11 -16.19 -26.98
CA LYS A 881 29.88 -16.19 -28.43
C LYS A 881 28.49 -15.70 -28.79
N VAL A 882 28.33 -14.44 -29.16
CA VAL A 882 27.02 -13.83 -29.47
C VAL A 882 27.01 -13.35 -30.92
N PRO A 883 26.79 -14.23 -31.91
CA PRO A 883 26.72 -13.82 -33.30
C PRO A 883 25.37 -13.18 -33.61
N PHE A 884 25.38 -12.05 -34.29
CA PHE A 884 24.21 -11.39 -34.84
C PHE A 884 24.24 -11.51 -36.37
N THR A 885 23.16 -12.00 -36.97
CA THR A 885 23.08 -12.21 -38.41
C THR A 885 21.73 -11.72 -38.95
N SER A 886 21.74 -10.86 -39.96
CA SER A 886 20.52 -10.46 -40.67
C SER A 886 20.70 -10.51 -42.19
N THR A 887 19.69 -10.93 -42.96
CA THR A 887 19.83 -10.87 -44.43
C THR A 887 19.64 -9.44 -44.96
N SER A 888 18.63 -8.72 -44.46
CA SER A 888 18.44 -7.28 -44.70
C SER A 888 18.13 -6.53 -43.39
N LEU A 889 18.62 -5.30 -43.28
CA LEU A 889 18.22 -4.36 -42.21
C LEU A 889 17.12 -3.43 -42.74
N GLY A 890 16.26 -2.84 -41.92
CA GLY A 890 15.25 -1.84 -42.31
C GLY A 890 15.62 -0.40 -41.92
N THR A 891 14.89 0.61 -42.39
CA THR A 891 15.26 2.05 -42.41
C THR A 891 15.58 2.75 -41.07
N THR A 892 15.50 2.09 -39.91
CA THR A 892 15.40 2.80 -38.61
C THR A 892 16.25 2.29 -37.43
N LYS A 893 16.84 1.08 -37.39
CA LYS A 893 17.57 0.57 -36.19
C LYS A 893 18.69 -0.47 -36.49
N SER A 894 19.52 -0.77 -35.47
CA SER A 894 20.85 -1.43 -35.51
C SER A 894 20.87 -2.90 -35.04
N LEU A 895 21.95 -3.64 -35.37
CA LEU A 895 22.34 -4.86 -34.63
C LEU A 895 23.26 -4.42 -33.49
N SER A 896 22.92 -4.77 -32.24
CA SER A 896 23.71 -4.34 -31.07
C SER A 896 23.81 -5.39 -29.98
N LEU A 897 24.85 -5.36 -29.17
CA LEU A 897 24.90 -6.21 -27.98
C LEU A 897 24.02 -5.60 -26.88
N LEU A 898 24.22 -4.30 -26.59
CA LEU A 898 23.50 -3.52 -25.59
C LEU A 898 22.84 -2.29 -26.25
N HIS A 899 21.51 -2.18 -26.16
CA HIS A 899 20.72 -1.18 -26.88
C HIS A 899 19.84 -0.35 -25.94
N HIS A 900 19.96 0.98 -25.97
CA HIS A 900 19.20 1.94 -25.16
C HIS A 900 19.41 1.73 -23.65
N TRP A 901 20.51 2.26 -23.14
CA TRP A 901 20.94 2.14 -21.75
C TRP A 901 21.01 3.54 -21.14
N ASP A 902 20.12 3.86 -20.21
CA ASP A 902 20.10 5.13 -19.47
C ASP A 902 20.36 4.86 -17.98
N HIS A 903 21.43 5.42 -17.42
CA HIS A 903 21.79 5.15 -16.03
C HIS A 903 22.14 6.42 -15.24
N GLN A 904 21.53 6.53 -14.07
CA GLN A 904 21.71 7.63 -13.12
C GLN A 904 22.62 7.26 -11.94
N SER A 905 23.17 6.03 -11.91
CA SER A 905 24.01 5.50 -10.81
C SER A 905 25.28 4.81 -11.30
N PRO A 906 26.32 4.69 -10.44
CA PRO A 906 27.58 4.08 -10.84
C PRO A 906 27.50 2.58 -11.11
N PHE A 907 28.27 2.06 -12.08
CA PHE A 907 28.32 0.61 -12.32
C PHE A 907 29.70 0.09 -12.70
N HIS A 908 29.89 -1.21 -12.47
CA HIS A 908 31.11 -1.93 -12.84
C HIS A 908 30.79 -3.13 -13.74
N PHE A 909 31.46 -3.23 -14.87
CA PHE A 909 31.33 -4.35 -15.80
C PHE A 909 32.66 -5.06 -15.96
N TYR A 910 32.71 -6.35 -15.70
CA TYR A 910 33.90 -7.19 -15.81
C TYR A 910 33.63 -8.31 -16.81
N ILE A 911 34.38 -8.35 -17.90
CA ILE A 911 34.38 -9.44 -18.88
C ILE A 911 35.76 -10.06 -18.89
N ILE A 912 35.88 -11.33 -18.50
CA ILE A 912 37.16 -12.03 -18.37
C ILE A 912 37.11 -13.30 -19.21
N GLY A 913 38.00 -13.46 -20.20
CA GLY A 913 38.14 -14.68 -20.99
C GLY A 913 38.13 -14.46 -22.50
N ASN A 914 37.53 -15.38 -23.28
CA ASN A 914 37.57 -15.37 -24.74
C ASN A 914 36.21 -15.00 -25.34
N ASN A 915 36.10 -13.79 -25.87
CA ASN A 915 34.85 -13.17 -26.26
C ASN A 915 34.79 -12.97 -27.77
N LYS A 916 33.76 -13.52 -28.43
CA LYS A 916 33.55 -13.39 -29.88
C LYS A 916 32.12 -12.93 -30.18
N VAL A 917 31.95 -11.72 -30.68
CA VAL A 917 30.64 -11.12 -30.97
C VAL A 917 30.61 -10.69 -32.44
N PRO A 918 30.45 -11.62 -33.39
CA PRO A 918 30.46 -11.27 -34.80
C PRO A 918 29.10 -10.67 -35.22
N PHE A 919 29.15 -9.61 -36.02
CA PHE A 919 27.98 -9.00 -36.64
C PHE A 919 28.05 -9.20 -38.15
N THR A 920 27.02 -9.78 -38.74
CA THR A 920 26.96 -10.09 -40.17
C THR A 920 25.64 -9.61 -40.76
N SER A 921 25.71 -8.84 -41.85
CA SER A 921 24.54 -8.49 -42.68
C SER A 921 24.83 -8.72 -44.15
N THR A 922 23.83 -8.99 -44.99
CA THR A 922 24.03 -9.03 -46.46
C THR A 922 23.86 -7.64 -47.11
N SER A 923 23.01 -6.77 -46.57
CA SER A 923 22.82 -5.39 -47.07
C SER A 923 22.59 -4.35 -45.96
N LEU A 924 23.13 -3.14 -46.16
CA LEU A 924 22.96 -1.97 -45.29
C LEU A 924 22.36 -0.80 -46.11
N GLU A 925 21.20 -0.26 -45.70
CA GLU A 925 20.58 0.97 -46.26
C GLU A 925 21.01 2.26 -45.48
N PRO A 926 20.67 3.49 -45.94
CA PRO A 926 21.25 4.79 -45.55
C PRO A 926 21.18 5.31 -44.09
N SER A 927 20.94 4.47 -43.07
CA SER A 927 20.77 4.94 -41.67
C SER A 927 21.29 3.99 -40.60
N LYS A 928 22.03 2.94 -40.99
CA LYS A 928 22.26 1.76 -40.12
C LYS A 928 23.66 1.72 -39.51
N SER A 929 23.73 1.24 -38.28
CA SER A 929 24.96 0.86 -37.59
C SER A 929 24.94 -0.62 -37.22
N LEU A 930 26.10 -1.28 -37.34
CA LEU A 930 26.40 -2.48 -36.59
C LEU A 930 27.24 -2.00 -35.40
N SER A 931 26.73 -2.18 -34.19
CA SER A 931 27.39 -1.62 -33.00
C SER A 931 27.50 -2.60 -31.86
N LEU A 932 28.48 -2.45 -30.98
CA LEU A 932 28.52 -3.21 -29.74
C LEU A 932 27.55 -2.56 -28.73
N LEU A 933 27.69 -1.25 -28.52
CA LEU A 933 26.89 -0.43 -27.58
C LEU A 933 26.20 0.71 -28.36
N HIS A 934 24.87 0.81 -28.26
CA HIS A 934 24.05 1.73 -29.06
C HIS A 934 23.08 2.55 -28.20
N HIS A 935 23.11 3.90 -28.31
CA HIS A 935 22.29 4.84 -27.52
C HIS A 935 22.48 4.66 -26.01
N TRP A 936 23.55 5.24 -25.48
CA TRP A 936 23.87 5.20 -24.07
C TRP A 936 23.84 6.63 -23.51
N GLU A 937 23.04 6.87 -22.48
CA GLU A 937 22.94 8.15 -21.79
C GLU A 937 23.30 7.92 -20.31
N HIS A 938 24.32 8.60 -19.79
CA HIS A 938 24.76 8.35 -18.42
C HIS A 938 25.04 9.64 -17.66
N GLN A 939 24.43 9.71 -16.47
CA GLN A 939 24.59 10.82 -15.54
C GLN A 939 25.61 10.51 -14.44
N SER A 940 26.09 9.25 -14.32
CA SER A 940 27.01 8.80 -13.26
C SER A 940 28.26 8.09 -13.79
N SER A 941 29.24 7.84 -12.92
CA SER A 941 30.54 7.26 -13.29
C SER A 941 30.48 5.74 -13.49
N PHE A 942 31.27 5.19 -14.41
CA PHE A 942 31.33 3.73 -14.56
C PHE A 942 32.72 3.23 -14.92
N GLN A 943 32.95 1.94 -14.63
CA GLN A 943 34.19 1.26 -15.01
C GLN A 943 33.89 -0.02 -15.79
N PHE A 944 34.58 -0.19 -16.91
CA PHE A 944 34.44 -1.35 -17.76
C PHE A 944 35.79 -2.05 -17.89
N TYR A 945 35.88 -3.28 -17.43
CA TYR A 945 37.07 -4.11 -17.47
C TYR A 945 36.85 -5.25 -18.46
N ILE A 946 37.70 -5.34 -19.48
CA ILE A 946 37.76 -6.49 -20.35
C ILE A 946 39.15 -7.09 -20.27
N ILE A 947 39.22 -8.34 -19.85
CA ILE A 947 40.47 -9.06 -19.61
C ILE A 947 40.46 -10.33 -20.46
N GLY A 948 41.43 -10.51 -21.35
CA GLY A 948 41.55 -11.68 -22.22
C GLY A 948 41.44 -11.36 -23.71
N THR A 949 40.89 -12.29 -24.50
CA THR A 949 40.80 -12.14 -25.97
C THR A 949 39.41 -11.64 -26.36
N ILE A 950 39.35 -10.60 -27.19
CA ILE A 950 38.09 -10.08 -27.74
C ILE A 950 38.16 -10.06 -29.27
N LYS A 951 37.11 -10.55 -29.92
CA LYS A 951 36.95 -10.56 -31.37
C LYS A 951 35.53 -10.11 -31.75
N VAL A 952 35.39 -8.88 -32.25
CA VAL A 952 34.10 -8.30 -32.68
C VAL A 952 34.15 -7.99 -34.18
N PRO A 953 34.11 -9.01 -35.06
CA PRO A 953 34.21 -8.77 -36.49
C PRO A 953 32.86 -8.29 -37.03
N PHE A 954 32.90 -7.22 -37.81
CA PHE A 954 31.77 -6.73 -38.58
C PHE A 954 31.93 -7.18 -40.04
N SER A 955 30.85 -7.65 -40.67
CA SER A 955 30.87 -8.13 -42.05
C SER A 955 29.58 -7.73 -42.78
N SER A 956 29.73 -7.09 -43.95
CA SER A 956 28.61 -6.82 -44.87
C SER A 956 29.03 -7.02 -46.32
N THR A 957 28.15 -7.61 -47.15
CA THR A 957 28.41 -7.77 -48.60
C THR A 957 28.06 -6.52 -49.42
N SER A 958 27.28 -5.58 -48.88
CA SER A 958 26.95 -4.29 -49.49
C SER A 958 26.91 -3.19 -48.42
N LEU A 959 27.73 -2.16 -48.60
CA LEU A 959 27.76 -0.95 -47.78
C LEU A 959 27.05 0.16 -48.57
N GLY A 960 25.77 0.40 -48.30
CA GLY A 960 25.16 1.69 -48.65
C GLY A 960 25.81 2.83 -47.85
N PRO A 961 25.36 4.10 -47.98
CA PRO A 961 25.85 5.22 -47.17
C PRO A 961 25.40 5.05 -45.70
N SER A 962 26.01 4.10 -44.99
CA SER A 962 25.77 3.72 -43.60
C SER A 962 26.61 4.61 -42.68
N LYS A 963 26.06 4.96 -41.51
CA LYS A 963 26.67 5.92 -40.58
C LYS A 963 27.84 5.36 -39.76
N SER A 964 28.00 4.04 -39.58
CA SER A 964 29.24 3.43 -39.03
C SER A 964 29.16 1.91 -38.84
N LEU A 965 30.32 1.25 -38.99
CA LEU A 965 30.65 0.01 -38.27
C LEU A 965 31.48 0.44 -37.05
N SER A 966 30.86 0.49 -35.87
CA SER A 966 31.46 1.12 -34.68
C SER A 966 31.30 0.25 -33.45
N ALA A 967 32.21 0.34 -32.50
CA ALA A 967 32.01 -0.32 -31.21
C ALA A 967 30.95 0.43 -30.39
N LEU A 968 31.04 1.77 -30.35
CA LEU A 968 30.16 2.66 -29.61
C LEU A 968 29.49 3.66 -30.56
N HIS A 969 28.18 3.86 -30.42
CA HIS A 969 27.40 4.77 -31.26
C HIS A 969 26.31 5.51 -30.45
N HIS A 970 26.26 6.85 -30.58
CA HIS A 970 25.37 7.76 -29.85
C HIS A 970 25.49 7.61 -28.32
N TRP A 971 26.49 8.29 -27.77
CA TRP A 971 26.84 8.23 -26.36
C TRP A 971 26.75 9.65 -25.80
N ASP A 972 25.97 9.88 -24.75
CA ASP A 972 25.90 11.15 -24.03
C ASP A 972 26.29 10.93 -22.56
N HIS A 973 27.28 11.69 -22.07
CA HIS A 973 27.89 11.45 -20.76
C HIS A 973 28.15 12.75 -20.00
N GLN A 974 27.62 12.80 -18.78
CA GLN A 974 27.78 13.94 -17.87
C GLN A 974 28.83 13.69 -16.78
N SER A 975 29.30 12.45 -16.60
CA SER A 975 30.22 12.02 -15.53
C SER A 975 31.47 11.26 -16.05
N PRO A 976 32.57 11.18 -15.27
CA PRO A 976 33.80 10.49 -15.69
C PRO A 976 33.62 8.97 -15.86
N PHE A 977 34.33 8.37 -16.82
CA PHE A 977 34.33 6.91 -17.00
C PHE A 977 35.71 6.34 -17.34
N HIS A 978 35.90 5.05 -16.99
CA HIS A 978 37.15 4.32 -17.24
C HIS A 978 36.89 3.02 -18.01
N PHE A 979 37.62 2.83 -19.12
CA PHE A 979 37.71 1.55 -19.81
C PHE A 979 39.09 0.95 -19.62
N TYR A 980 39.15 -0.30 -19.18
CA TYR A 980 40.36 -1.09 -19.07
C TYR A 980 40.24 -2.30 -20.01
N ILE A 981 41.08 -2.35 -21.03
CA ILE A 981 41.18 -3.48 -21.96
C ILE A 981 42.55 -4.12 -21.76
N ILE A 982 42.59 -5.34 -21.25
CA ILE A 982 43.83 -6.04 -20.88
C ILE A 982 43.87 -7.38 -21.64
N GLY A 983 44.71 -7.51 -22.65
CA GLY A 983 44.87 -8.75 -23.43
C GLY A 983 44.99 -8.57 -24.95
N ASN A 984 44.73 -9.64 -25.71
CA ASN A 984 44.92 -9.67 -27.17
C ASN A 984 43.64 -9.26 -27.90
N TYR A 985 43.75 -8.28 -28.78
CA TYR A 985 42.63 -7.69 -29.49
C TYR A 985 42.81 -7.79 -31.01
N ILE A 986 41.87 -8.44 -31.70
CA ILE A 986 42.10 -9.02 -33.06
C ILE A 986 41.01 -8.59 -34.09
N SER A 987 40.41 -7.40 -33.98
CA SER A 987 39.39 -6.90 -34.93
C SER A 987 39.38 -5.36 -34.99
N PRO A 988 39.20 -4.69 -36.13
CA PRO A 988 39.17 -3.22 -36.18
C PRO A 988 38.20 -2.62 -35.15
N PHE A 989 38.64 -1.60 -34.40
CA PHE A 989 37.81 -0.97 -33.36
C PHE A 989 37.75 0.52 -33.56
N HIS A 990 36.54 1.01 -33.85
CA HIS A 990 36.28 2.44 -34.03
C HIS A 990 35.39 2.94 -32.89
N PHE A 991 35.87 3.95 -32.17
CA PHE A 991 35.10 4.71 -31.18
C PHE A 991 34.47 5.92 -31.86
N TYR A 992 33.14 6.03 -31.85
CA TYR A 992 32.43 7.23 -32.30
C TYR A 992 31.68 7.84 -31.10
N ILE A 993 32.27 8.88 -30.54
CA ILE A 993 31.78 9.62 -29.40
C ILE A 993 31.00 10.83 -29.97
N ILE A 994 29.68 10.76 -29.96
CA ILE A 994 28.77 11.76 -30.56
C ILE A 994 27.80 12.24 -29.47
N GLY A 995 27.94 13.47 -28.96
CA GLY A 995 27.14 13.98 -27.82
C GLY A 995 27.77 15.18 -27.09
N ASN A 996 27.14 15.63 -25.99
CA ASN A 996 27.58 16.79 -25.19
C ASN A 996 28.43 16.31 -23.98
N TYR A 997 29.76 16.27 -24.15
CA TYR A 997 30.66 15.75 -23.10
C TYR A 997 31.14 16.85 -22.15
N ILE A 998 30.84 16.70 -20.85
CA ILE A 998 31.20 17.69 -19.81
C ILE A 998 32.31 17.16 -18.87
N SER A 999 32.64 15.86 -18.92
CA SER A 999 33.53 15.17 -17.98
C SER A 999 34.68 14.39 -18.65
N PRO A 1000 35.83 14.16 -17.98
CA PRO A 1000 36.98 13.43 -18.52
C PRO A 1000 36.73 11.93 -18.67
N PHE A 1001 37.24 11.31 -19.75
CA PHE A 1001 37.28 9.86 -19.92
C PHE A 1001 38.71 9.33 -19.93
N ARG A 1002 38.91 8.07 -19.50
CA ARG A 1002 40.21 7.38 -19.67
C ARG A 1002 40.01 6.00 -20.27
N LEU A 1003 40.85 5.69 -21.27
CA LEU A 1003 40.93 4.39 -21.91
C LEU A 1003 42.34 3.84 -21.68
N TYR A 1004 42.42 2.72 -20.99
CA TYR A 1004 43.64 1.99 -20.72
C TYR A 1004 43.63 0.72 -21.57
N ILE A 1005 44.58 0.58 -22.49
CA ILE A 1005 44.75 -0.64 -23.29
C ILE A 1005 46.11 -1.23 -22.95
N ILE A 1006 46.12 -2.45 -22.44
CA ILE A 1006 47.33 -3.16 -21.99
C ILE A 1006 47.36 -4.52 -22.72
N GLY A 1007 48.12 -4.61 -23.83
CA GLY A 1007 48.25 -5.84 -24.62
C GLY A 1007 48.37 -5.61 -26.13
N ASN A 1008 48.37 -6.68 -26.93
CA ASN A 1008 48.58 -6.60 -28.37
C ASN A 1008 47.28 -6.20 -29.11
N ILE A 1009 47.31 -5.05 -29.80
CA ILE A 1009 46.30 -4.63 -30.77
C ILE A 1009 46.75 -5.09 -32.16
N ILE A 1010 46.08 -6.09 -32.75
CA ILE A 1010 46.48 -6.75 -34.01
C ILE A 1010 45.70 -6.17 -35.21
N SER A 1011 45.05 -5.01 -35.06
CA SER A 1011 44.20 -4.37 -36.09
C SER A 1011 44.09 -2.85 -35.90
N SER A 1012 43.48 -2.12 -36.83
CA SER A 1012 43.31 -0.66 -36.72
C SER A 1012 42.46 -0.24 -35.52
N PHE A 1013 42.94 0.78 -34.79
CA PHE A 1013 42.21 1.48 -33.73
C PHE A 1013 41.97 2.92 -34.20
N GLN A 1014 40.72 3.38 -34.18
CA GLN A 1014 40.37 4.76 -34.53
C GLN A 1014 39.41 5.36 -33.49
N LEU A 1015 39.66 6.60 -33.09
CA LEU A 1015 38.83 7.36 -32.15
C LEU A 1015 38.33 8.63 -32.85
N TYR A 1016 37.02 8.76 -32.95
CA TYR A 1016 36.31 9.90 -33.53
C TYR A 1016 35.46 10.55 -32.44
N ILE A 1017 35.72 11.83 -32.14
CA ILE A 1017 34.95 12.63 -31.18
C ILE A 1017 34.26 13.75 -31.95
N ILE A 1018 32.93 13.83 -31.85
CA ILE A 1018 32.09 14.79 -32.57
C ILE A 1018 31.13 15.44 -31.55
N GLY A 1019 31.43 16.69 -31.14
CA GLY A 1019 30.64 17.44 -30.15
C GLY A 1019 31.18 18.86 -29.90
N ASN A 1020 30.41 19.71 -29.20
CA ASN A 1020 30.66 21.15 -29.07
C ASN A 1020 31.66 21.59 -27.95
N ASN A 1021 32.43 20.69 -27.33
CA ASN A 1021 33.17 21.00 -26.09
C ASN A 1021 34.71 20.89 -26.18
N LYS A 1022 35.40 21.81 -25.47
CA LYS A 1022 36.87 21.93 -25.34
C LYS A 1022 37.45 21.01 -24.23
N VAL A 1023 37.46 19.69 -24.43
CA VAL A 1023 38.11 18.76 -23.48
C VAL A 1023 39.59 18.54 -23.90
N PRO A 1024 40.59 18.79 -23.04
CA PRO A 1024 41.98 18.54 -23.37
C PRO A 1024 42.27 17.02 -23.44
N PHE A 1025 42.72 16.55 -24.60
CA PHE A 1025 43.13 15.16 -24.81
C PHE A 1025 44.63 15.00 -24.51
N THR A 1026 44.97 14.10 -23.61
CA THR A 1026 46.36 13.70 -23.31
C THR A 1026 46.47 12.20 -23.47
N SER A 1027 47.18 11.76 -24.52
CA SER A 1027 47.56 10.35 -24.66
C SER A 1027 48.91 10.13 -24.02
N THR A 1028 48.96 9.29 -22.99
CA THR A 1028 50.22 8.74 -22.47
C THR A 1028 50.33 7.30 -22.98
N PRO A 1029 51.35 6.96 -23.79
CA PRO A 1029 51.59 5.58 -24.16
C PRO A 1029 52.13 4.84 -22.93
N SER A 1030 51.43 3.80 -22.48
CA SER A 1030 51.90 2.83 -21.48
C SER A 1030 51.95 1.44 -22.10
#